data_AF-A0A7R7GC71-F1
#
_entry.id   AF-A0A7R7GC71-F1
#
_cell.length_a   1.000
_cell.length_b   1.000
_cell.length_c   1.000
_cell.angle_alpha   90.00
_cell.angle_beta   90.00
_cell.angle_gamma   90.00
#
_symmetry.space_group_name_H-M   'P 1'
#
loop_
_entity.id
_entity.type
_entity.pdbx_description
1 polymer ?
#
loop_
_entity_poly.entity_id
_entity_poly.type
_entity_poly.pdbx_seq_one_letter_code
_entity_poly.pdbx_strand_id
1 'polypeptide(L)'
;MKKVSIITLSALSLGLAGCGSDGGATNQPGALSLSGTAKEGETLTASVSDPDGIDQDTVMFTWFADGTQIADATDASYTLTVNEAGTRIRVAVTYVDLGNTREGFTTEETDVVEALPVNFEGVITISGSTTVGQTLTADITDDNGLSGTVTYSWASDGVVIEGAVSNSLELIEAYEGTVITAMASYVDDSGFDESITSEPTEAIAPVPADNETGSLDDPITGELTVGATLTAPTPVDANGVSGEISYQWQSRNVGEDLSAAVNIDGATEATLVVTDADSGKILSVNVSYTDDANYEENLSKSADDQIFTFYVQGEVSLTAALANAQEGDSIGIADVLNTSDTADDYEDMAELSIAQNNLLIKRVAETNAVISGTTCIAFNSSVSGVVLDGLVFEELVIPVAGSCGEGRGSIDLNGSGNVIKNSSFLSDSGATRPNLGSSDESHYITVSGTDNIIERNLFTGKSVNEAEEGSAISMFLGVGDSPNTLGDHQRNIVQYNLFKDFLPTTIDGDGEFDTDSGSHAVQVGRSGSGDGAGRGEHIVRYNRFDRVLMDRGLIIVQGGGNSIHANTIVNSWGNVELRNGYGNTVSQNIIISSGEPYTATVGGVEGTNNKDGGIAFTPLGHTITDNFVANVITNSSDRAALHIDSDYIDSGNSSTQTLIDAGLDLNTVIARNTILNTTNAIQFEDDSSRDGAENCTNLDYTLDFDSNLIANQSAGNNIFGTASGAGATAIKQDEYPSHGCALDNASDYDNNHIYAQTIADLTPIMPKRDNTALVDGVDGNVLADGTEDGATLSAPTANNLVEGTGNDAGIGASLDSLIFIEETMVGPYSTWEAPAEGN
;
A
#
# COMPACT_ATOMS: atom_id res chain seq x y z
N MET A 1 -39.85 31.11 -65.60
CA MET A 1 -39.78 30.84 -67.07
C MET A 1 -40.73 29.71 -67.45
N LYS A 2 -41.87 30.00 -68.10
CA LYS A 2 -42.52 29.15 -69.12
C LYS A 2 -43.87 29.75 -69.55
N LYS A 3 -43.92 30.10 -70.84
CA LYS A 3 -45.07 30.22 -71.76
C LYS A 3 -46.24 31.15 -71.37
N VAL A 4 -46.08 32.41 -71.76
CA VAL A 4 -47.18 33.23 -72.27
C VAL A 4 -47.69 32.58 -73.56
N SER A 5 -48.94 32.09 -73.55
CA SER A 5 -49.68 31.72 -74.76
C SER A 5 -50.74 32.78 -75.00
N ILE A 6 -50.38 33.80 -75.77
CA ILE A 6 -51.33 34.59 -76.54
C ILE A 6 -51.42 33.89 -77.90
N ILE A 7 -52.57 33.26 -78.22
CA ILE A 7 -52.93 32.96 -79.61
C ILE A 7 -54.40 33.31 -79.84
N THR A 8 -54.54 34.18 -80.83
CA THR A 8 -55.72 34.80 -81.40
C THR A 8 -56.41 33.91 -82.45
N LEU A 9 -57.72 34.14 -82.60
CA LEU A 9 -58.53 34.08 -83.84
C LEU A 9 -58.65 32.75 -84.61
N SER A 10 -59.88 32.35 -84.92
CA SER A 10 -60.45 32.65 -86.25
C SER A 10 -61.87 32.09 -86.41
N ALA A 11 -62.74 32.96 -86.91
CA ALA A 11 -64.13 32.71 -87.27
C ALA A 11 -64.26 31.68 -88.41
N LEU A 12 -65.37 30.94 -88.40
CA LEU A 12 -65.88 30.26 -89.58
C LEU A 12 -67.35 30.65 -89.78
N SER A 13 -67.57 31.85 -90.34
CA SER A 13 -68.79 32.18 -91.07
C SER A 13 -68.47 32.11 -92.56
N LEU A 14 -69.00 31.09 -93.24
CA LEU A 14 -69.05 31.05 -94.71
C LEU A 14 -70.50 31.28 -95.11
N GLY A 15 -70.72 32.43 -95.75
CA GLY A 15 -72.01 32.99 -96.10
C GLY A 15 -72.86 32.10 -97.00
N LEU A 16 -74.13 32.00 -96.62
CA LEU A 16 -75.20 31.45 -97.43
C LEU A 16 -75.65 32.50 -98.46
N ALA A 17 -75.76 32.01 -99.70
CA ALA A 17 -76.72 32.38 -100.75
C ALA A 17 -77.14 33.86 -100.90
N GLY A 18 -76.60 34.48 -101.94
CA GLY A 18 -77.24 35.61 -102.59
C GLY A 18 -78.53 35.23 -103.32
N CYS A 19 -79.54 36.05 -103.06
CA CYS A 19 -80.63 36.47 -103.94
C CYS A 19 -81.62 35.41 -104.46
N GLY A 20 -82.87 35.54 -104.01
CA GLY A 20 -84.02 35.33 -104.88
C GLY A 20 -85.27 34.79 -104.20
N SER A 21 -86.23 35.69 -103.99
CA SER A 21 -87.69 35.45 -103.96
C SER A 21 -88.28 34.54 -102.87
N ASP A 22 -89.12 35.18 -102.04
CA ASP A 22 -90.30 34.64 -101.33
C ASP A 22 -90.12 33.56 -100.25
N GLY A 23 -90.32 33.95 -98.98
CA GLY A 23 -90.84 33.08 -97.91
C GLY A 23 -90.04 33.03 -96.59
N GLY A 24 -90.61 33.54 -95.49
CA GLY A 24 -90.33 33.22 -94.07
C GLY A 24 -88.87 33.21 -93.56
N ALA A 25 -88.43 34.28 -92.88
CA ALA A 25 -87.05 34.40 -92.34
C ALA A 25 -86.79 33.53 -91.09
N THR A 26 -85.61 32.90 -91.06
CA THR A 26 -85.06 31.97 -90.03
C THR A 26 -83.92 32.62 -89.24
N ASN A 27 -83.86 32.38 -87.93
CA ASN A 27 -82.93 32.95 -86.93
C ASN A 27 -81.43 32.57 -87.09
N GLN A 28 -80.48 33.49 -86.80
CA GLN A 28 -79.03 33.24 -86.73
C GLN A 28 -78.49 33.28 -85.28
N PRO A 29 -77.86 32.21 -84.75
CA PRO A 29 -77.45 32.16 -83.35
C PRO A 29 -76.25 33.06 -83.01
N GLY A 30 -76.26 33.64 -81.81
CA GLY A 30 -75.17 34.42 -81.23
C GLY A 30 -74.06 33.60 -80.57
N ALA A 31 -73.19 34.29 -79.83
CA ALA A 31 -72.03 33.72 -79.13
C ALA A 31 -71.72 34.46 -77.82
N LEU A 32 -71.19 33.73 -76.83
CA LEU A 32 -70.76 34.24 -75.52
C LEU A 32 -69.29 33.84 -75.26
N SER A 33 -68.47 34.78 -74.79
CA SER A 33 -67.08 34.55 -74.37
C SER A 33 -66.81 35.10 -72.96
N LEU A 34 -65.92 34.45 -72.22
CA LEU A 34 -65.46 34.84 -70.89
C LEU A 34 -63.94 35.11 -70.90
N SER A 35 -63.51 36.17 -70.22
CA SER A 35 -62.10 36.57 -70.11
C SER A 35 -61.75 37.05 -68.69
N GLY A 36 -60.47 37.00 -68.33
CA GLY A 36 -59.96 37.36 -67.00
C GLY A 36 -59.16 36.20 -66.38
N THR A 37 -58.55 36.44 -65.21
CA THR A 37 -57.75 35.45 -64.47
C THR A 37 -58.55 34.89 -63.30
N ALA A 38 -58.58 33.56 -63.15
CA ALA A 38 -59.21 32.90 -62.01
C ALA A 38 -58.31 33.00 -60.77
N LYS A 39 -58.33 34.15 -60.09
CA LYS A 39 -57.60 34.42 -58.85
C LYS A 39 -58.44 35.33 -57.95
N GLU A 40 -58.46 35.06 -56.66
CA GLU A 40 -59.16 35.88 -55.68
C GLU A 40 -58.75 37.37 -55.82
N GLY A 41 -59.74 38.25 -55.88
CA GLY A 41 -59.57 39.69 -56.11
C GLY A 41 -59.53 40.13 -57.59
N GLU A 42 -59.33 39.21 -58.54
CA GLU A 42 -59.34 39.51 -59.98
C GLU A 42 -60.77 39.50 -60.55
N THR A 43 -60.97 40.18 -61.69
CA THR A 43 -62.30 40.32 -62.32
C THR A 43 -62.42 39.53 -63.62
N LEU A 44 -63.48 38.73 -63.74
CA LEU A 44 -63.88 38.05 -64.97
C LEU A 44 -64.92 38.89 -65.73
N THR A 45 -64.85 38.91 -67.07
CA THR A 45 -65.73 39.69 -67.95
C THR A 45 -66.31 38.84 -69.07
N ALA A 46 -67.64 38.82 -69.15
CA ALA A 46 -68.45 38.18 -70.17
C ALA A 46 -68.73 39.14 -71.35
N SER A 47 -68.74 38.62 -72.58
CA SER A 47 -69.06 39.39 -73.78
C SER A 47 -69.94 38.57 -74.72
N VAL A 48 -71.07 39.15 -75.12
CA VAL A 48 -72.08 38.51 -75.98
C VAL A 48 -72.19 39.25 -77.32
N SER A 49 -72.33 38.51 -78.42
CA SER A 49 -72.48 39.05 -79.78
C SER A 49 -73.45 38.24 -80.62
N ASP A 50 -74.27 38.90 -81.44
CA ASP A 50 -75.27 38.25 -82.30
C ASP A 50 -75.30 38.91 -83.71
N PRO A 51 -75.30 38.14 -84.81
CA PRO A 51 -75.40 38.66 -86.19
C PRO A 51 -76.71 39.38 -86.52
N ASP A 52 -77.83 38.98 -85.90
CA ASP A 52 -79.15 39.60 -86.06
C ASP A 52 -79.31 40.86 -85.17
N GLY A 53 -78.31 41.12 -84.31
CA GLY A 53 -78.26 42.24 -83.37
C GLY A 53 -78.97 41.94 -82.05
N ILE A 54 -78.52 42.56 -80.96
CA ILE A 54 -79.01 42.26 -79.61
C ILE A 54 -79.87 43.42 -79.10
N ASP A 55 -81.08 43.13 -78.59
CA ASP A 55 -81.82 44.06 -77.75
C ASP A 55 -81.14 44.11 -76.36
N GLN A 56 -80.37 45.18 -76.14
CA GLN A 56 -79.56 45.36 -74.94
C GLN A 56 -80.39 45.40 -73.65
N ASP A 57 -81.67 45.78 -73.73
CA ASP A 57 -82.57 45.87 -72.57
C ASP A 57 -83.04 44.49 -72.08
N THR A 58 -82.72 43.42 -72.82
CA THR A 58 -83.13 42.04 -72.51
C THR A 58 -81.99 41.13 -72.07
N VAL A 59 -80.76 41.64 -72.05
CA VAL A 59 -79.57 40.85 -71.68
C VAL A 59 -79.56 40.58 -70.18
N MET A 60 -79.50 39.30 -69.82
CA MET A 60 -79.39 38.84 -68.44
C MET A 60 -78.21 37.88 -68.31
N PHE A 61 -77.23 38.24 -67.48
CA PHE A 61 -76.14 37.32 -67.11
C PHE A 61 -76.48 36.58 -65.83
N THR A 62 -75.94 35.36 -65.72
CA THR A 62 -76.02 34.56 -64.50
C THR A 62 -74.69 33.86 -64.31
N TRP A 63 -74.00 34.18 -63.22
CA TRP A 63 -72.71 33.60 -62.89
C TRP A 63 -72.86 32.36 -62.01
N PHE A 64 -71.95 31.41 -62.16
CA PHE A 64 -71.94 30.15 -61.43
C PHE A 64 -70.54 29.82 -60.90
N ALA A 65 -70.46 29.30 -59.69
CA ALA A 65 -69.28 28.66 -59.10
C ALA A 65 -69.55 27.16 -58.92
N ASP A 66 -68.74 26.30 -59.56
CA ASP A 66 -68.91 24.84 -59.63
C ASP A 66 -70.36 24.41 -59.92
N GLY A 67 -71.00 25.11 -60.86
CA GLY A 67 -72.37 24.85 -61.28
C GLY A 67 -73.47 25.40 -60.36
N THR A 68 -73.14 25.97 -59.20
CA THR A 68 -74.09 26.67 -58.31
C THR A 68 -74.18 28.14 -58.67
N GLN A 69 -75.40 28.67 -58.83
CA GLN A 69 -75.59 30.08 -59.17
C GLN A 69 -75.08 31.00 -58.06
N ILE A 70 -74.29 32.00 -58.44
CA ILE A 70 -73.86 33.08 -57.56
C ILE A 70 -75.01 34.09 -57.48
N ALA A 71 -75.56 34.27 -56.28
CA ALA A 71 -76.69 35.17 -56.07
C ALA A 71 -76.31 36.62 -56.43
N ASP A 72 -77.26 37.33 -57.05
CA ASP A 72 -77.19 38.75 -57.43
C ASP A 72 -76.09 39.15 -58.46
N ALA A 73 -75.22 38.22 -58.85
CA ALA A 73 -74.25 38.39 -59.92
C ALA A 73 -74.94 38.35 -61.29
N THR A 74 -75.35 39.51 -61.78
CA THR A 74 -76.13 39.68 -63.03
C THR A 74 -75.48 40.63 -64.04
N ASP A 75 -74.38 41.28 -63.66
CA ASP A 75 -73.60 42.15 -64.53
C ASP A 75 -72.71 41.35 -65.51
N ALA A 76 -72.26 42.02 -66.58
CA ALA A 76 -71.32 41.44 -67.53
C ALA A 76 -69.91 41.18 -66.94
N SER A 77 -69.61 41.72 -65.76
CA SER A 77 -68.34 41.51 -65.05
C SER A 77 -68.57 41.03 -63.62
N TYR A 78 -67.71 40.14 -63.14
CA TYR A 78 -67.76 39.58 -61.79
C TYR A 78 -66.36 39.52 -61.17
N THR A 79 -66.17 40.19 -60.03
CA THR A 79 -64.91 40.14 -59.25
C THR A 79 -64.94 38.95 -58.30
N LEU A 80 -63.90 38.12 -58.38
CA LEU A 80 -63.77 36.90 -57.57
C LEU A 80 -63.44 37.26 -56.13
N THR A 81 -64.14 36.65 -55.18
CA THR A 81 -63.89 36.82 -53.74
C THR A 81 -63.29 35.55 -53.15
N VAL A 82 -62.95 35.60 -51.86
CA VAL A 82 -62.48 34.42 -51.10
C VAL A 82 -63.46 33.24 -51.18
N ASN A 83 -64.76 33.50 -51.36
CA ASN A 83 -65.78 32.44 -51.44
C ASN A 83 -65.68 31.61 -52.72
N GLU A 84 -65.11 32.20 -53.79
CA GLU A 84 -64.90 31.51 -55.06
C GLU A 84 -63.54 30.81 -55.11
N ALA A 85 -62.64 31.04 -54.15
CA ALA A 85 -61.35 30.38 -54.08
C ALA A 85 -61.52 28.85 -54.03
N GLY A 86 -60.77 28.13 -54.87
CA GLY A 86 -60.90 26.68 -55.01
C GLY A 86 -62.05 26.20 -55.91
N THR A 87 -62.90 27.09 -56.42
CA THR A 87 -64.00 26.75 -57.35
C THR A 87 -63.65 27.11 -58.79
N ARG A 88 -64.40 26.58 -59.78
CA ARG A 88 -64.36 27.06 -61.17
C ARG A 88 -65.58 27.90 -61.50
N ILE A 89 -65.38 28.93 -62.33
CA ILE A 89 -66.42 29.92 -62.64
C ILE A 89 -66.89 29.78 -64.08
N ARG A 90 -68.19 29.95 -64.32
CA ARG A 90 -68.76 30.11 -65.66
C ARG A 90 -69.90 31.10 -65.64
N VAL A 91 -70.26 31.63 -66.80
CA VAL A 91 -71.37 32.57 -66.96
C VAL A 91 -72.33 32.09 -68.04
N ALA A 92 -73.63 32.23 -67.77
CA ALA A 92 -74.69 32.08 -68.77
C ALA A 92 -75.26 33.45 -69.13
N VAL A 93 -75.69 33.61 -70.38
CA VAL A 93 -76.42 34.79 -70.84
C VAL A 93 -77.74 34.35 -71.48
N THR A 94 -78.79 35.14 -71.30
CA THR A 94 -80.00 35.07 -72.13
C THR A 94 -80.39 36.46 -72.61
N TYR A 95 -80.84 36.59 -73.86
CA TYR A 95 -81.30 37.84 -74.44
C TYR A 95 -82.32 37.59 -75.55
N VAL A 96 -82.96 38.64 -76.04
CA VAL A 96 -83.80 38.65 -77.26
C VAL A 96 -83.04 39.42 -78.34
N ASP A 97 -82.93 38.85 -79.53
CA ASP A 97 -82.31 39.53 -80.67
C ASP A 97 -83.29 40.55 -81.32
N LEU A 98 -82.79 41.35 -82.26
CA LEU A 98 -83.63 42.30 -83.01
C LEU A 98 -84.54 41.62 -84.05
N GLY A 99 -84.41 40.30 -84.23
CA GLY A 99 -85.32 39.40 -84.96
C GLY A 99 -86.51 38.88 -84.12
N ASN A 100 -86.61 39.26 -82.84
CA ASN A 100 -87.55 38.75 -81.84
C ASN A 100 -87.38 37.26 -81.46
N THR A 101 -86.20 36.67 -81.62
CA THR A 101 -85.89 35.32 -81.08
C THR A 101 -85.19 35.43 -79.73
N ARG A 102 -85.53 34.54 -78.79
CA ARG A 102 -84.87 34.46 -77.48
C ARG A 102 -83.73 33.44 -77.54
N GLU A 103 -82.53 33.88 -77.21
CA GLU A 103 -81.32 33.07 -77.21
C GLU A 103 -80.72 32.91 -75.82
N GLY A 104 -79.87 31.88 -75.65
CA GLY A 104 -79.11 31.71 -74.43
C GLY A 104 -77.91 30.79 -74.61
N PHE A 105 -76.79 31.16 -73.97
CA PHE A 105 -75.50 30.49 -74.04
C PHE A 105 -74.86 30.41 -72.66
N THR A 106 -74.00 29.42 -72.46
CA THR A 106 -73.18 29.27 -71.25
C THR A 106 -71.73 29.04 -71.67
N THR A 107 -70.78 29.67 -70.98
CA THR A 107 -69.36 29.44 -71.22
C THR A 107 -68.87 28.13 -70.63
N GLU A 108 -67.71 27.67 -71.09
CA GLU A 108 -66.91 26.69 -70.34
C GLU A 108 -66.47 27.29 -69.00
N GLU A 109 -66.09 26.41 -68.07
CA GLU A 109 -65.57 26.78 -66.76
C GLU A 109 -64.13 27.32 -66.85
N THR A 110 -63.78 28.27 -65.99
CA THR A 110 -62.40 28.75 -65.82
C THR A 110 -61.50 27.67 -65.20
N ASP A 111 -60.19 27.94 -65.12
CA ASP A 111 -59.34 27.27 -64.14
C ASP A 111 -59.84 27.52 -62.71
N VAL A 112 -59.38 26.72 -61.76
CA VAL A 112 -59.72 26.88 -60.33
C VAL A 112 -59.20 28.21 -59.83
N VAL A 113 -60.03 28.97 -59.13
CA VAL A 113 -59.66 30.27 -58.56
C VAL A 113 -58.56 30.09 -57.51
N GLU A 114 -57.40 30.71 -57.74
CA GLU A 114 -56.27 30.72 -56.78
C GLU A 114 -56.60 31.64 -55.58
N ALA A 115 -56.44 31.14 -54.36
CA ALA A 115 -56.59 31.91 -53.11
C ALA A 115 -55.37 32.80 -52.84
N LEU A 116 -55.55 33.91 -52.11
CA LEU A 116 -54.42 34.68 -51.57
C LEU A 116 -53.82 33.99 -50.31
N PRO A 117 -52.50 34.03 -50.09
CA PRO A 117 -51.87 33.45 -48.90
C PRO A 117 -52.31 34.18 -47.63
N VAL A 118 -52.43 33.44 -46.52
CA VAL A 118 -52.82 33.91 -45.18
C VAL A 118 -51.63 33.79 -44.24
N ASN A 119 -51.41 34.81 -43.40
CA ASN A 119 -50.33 34.81 -42.43
C ASN A 119 -50.69 34.03 -41.15
N PHE A 120 -49.73 33.29 -40.60
CA PHE A 120 -49.82 32.62 -39.30
C PHE A 120 -48.63 33.06 -38.44
N GLU A 121 -48.88 33.62 -37.26
CA GLU A 121 -47.81 34.09 -36.37
C GLU A 121 -47.08 32.89 -35.74
N GLY A 122 -45.75 32.87 -35.79
CA GLY A 122 -44.95 31.81 -35.18
C GLY A 122 -44.87 31.88 -33.66
N VAL A 123 -44.26 30.86 -33.06
CA VAL A 123 -44.07 30.75 -31.61
C VAL A 123 -42.59 30.47 -31.32
N ILE A 124 -42.03 31.19 -30.35
CA ILE A 124 -40.66 31.00 -29.86
C ILE A 124 -40.71 30.42 -28.44
N THR A 125 -39.96 29.34 -28.22
CA THR A 125 -39.88 28.64 -26.94
C THR A 125 -38.44 28.61 -26.45
N ILE A 126 -38.23 28.97 -25.19
CA ILE A 126 -36.91 28.89 -24.55
C ILE A 126 -36.80 27.55 -23.82
N SER A 127 -35.69 26.85 -24.03
CA SER A 127 -35.31 25.64 -23.31
C SER A 127 -33.91 25.77 -22.70
N GLY A 128 -33.63 25.00 -21.65
CA GLY A 128 -32.37 25.05 -20.90
C GLY A 128 -32.60 25.30 -19.41
N SER A 129 -31.56 25.07 -18.61
CA SER A 129 -31.60 25.31 -17.17
C SER A 129 -31.34 26.78 -16.86
N THR A 130 -32.13 27.38 -15.97
CA THR A 130 -32.02 28.77 -15.53
C THR A 130 -31.01 28.90 -14.38
N THR A 131 -29.77 28.48 -14.60
CA THR A 131 -28.66 28.59 -13.63
C THR A 131 -27.46 29.27 -14.31
N VAL A 132 -26.76 30.15 -13.60
CA VAL A 132 -25.50 30.76 -14.09
C VAL A 132 -24.55 29.67 -14.62
N GLY A 133 -23.89 29.92 -15.75
CA GLY A 133 -23.02 28.98 -16.46
C GLY A 133 -23.74 28.02 -17.41
N GLN A 134 -25.08 27.95 -17.37
CA GLN A 134 -25.87 27.13 -18.31
C GLN A 134 -26.20 27.92 -19.59
N THR A 135 -26.61 27.20 -20.64
CA THR A 135 -27.01 27.81 -21.91
C THR A 135 -28.51 27.63 -22.14
N LEU A 136 -29.21 28.74 -22.41
CA LEU A 136 -30.58 28.74 -22.91
C LEU A 136 -30.57 28.66 -24.44
N THR A 137 -31.55 27.96 -25.01
CA THR A 137 -31.76 27.83 -26.45
C THR A 137 -33.16 28.31 -26.81
N ALA A 138 -33.28 29.08 -27.89
CA ALA A 138 -34.56 29.59 -28.38
C ALA A 138 -34.94 28.93 -29.72
N ASP A 139 -35.99 28.12 -29.68
CA ASP A 139 -36.52 27.38 -30.82
C ASP A 139 -37.82 28.00 -31.33
N ILE A 140 -37.97 28.05 -32.65
CA ILE A 140 -39.13 28.66 -33.33
C ILE A 140 -39.94 27.56 -34.01
N THR A 141 -41.25 27.62 -33.86
CA THR A 141 -42.22 26.82 -34.61
C THR A 141 -43.20 27.72 -35.33
N ASP A 142 -43.37 27.50 -36.63
CA ASP A 142 -44.30 28.23 -37.48
C ASP A 142 -45.08 27.25 -38.36
N ASP A 143 -46.41 27.41 -38.43
CA ASP A 143 -47.34 26.51 -39.12
C ASP A 143 -47.21 26.60 -40.65
N ASN A 144 -46.75 27.74 -41.18
CA ASN A 144 -46.58 27.94 -42.60
C ASN A 144 -45.12 27.74 -43.08
N GLY A 145 -44.20 27.42 -42.17
CA GLY A 145 -42.83 26.97 -42.45
C GLY A 145 -41.75 28.05 -42.22
N LEU A 146 -40.56 27.60 -41.84
CA LEU A 146 -39.42 28.44 -41.45
C LEU A 146 -38.14 28.02 -42.21
N SER A 147 -37.95 28.52 -43.43
CA SER A 147 -36.71 28.32 -44.22
C SER A 147 -35.85 29.59 -44.37
N GLY A 148 -36.37 30.74 -43.93
CA GLY A 148 -35.68 32.03 -43.94
C GLY A 148 -34.53 32.15 -42.94
N THR A 149 -33.77 33.25 -43.05
CA THR A 149 -32.74 33.59 -42.05
C THR A 149 -33.43 34.21 -40.83
N VAL A 150 -33.15 33.67 -39.64
CA VAL A 150 -33.66 34.17 -38.37
C VAL A 150 -32.62 35.08 -37.72
N THR A 151 -33.05 36.24 -37.25
CA THR A 151 -32.25 37.11 -36.37
C THR A 151 -32.79 37.04 -34.95
N TYR A 152 -31.93 36.76 -33.98
CA TYR A 152 -32.28 36.70 -32.57
C TYR A 152 -31.81 37.94 -31.82
N SER A 153 -32.52 38.28 -30.74
CA SER A 153 -32.03 39.17 -29.68
C SER A 153 -32.55 38.71 -28.33
N TRP A 154 -31.72 38.76 -27.30
CA TRP A 154 -32.09 38.37 -25.93
C TRP A 154 -32.22 39.60 -25.02
N ALA A 155 -33.06 39.50 -23.98
CA ALA A 155 -33.21 40.54 -22.97
C ALA A 155 -33.29 39.95 -21.55
N SER A 156 -32.67 40.64 -20.59
CA SER A 156 -32.71 40.36 -19.15
C SER A 156 -33.57 41.43 -18.46
N ASP A 157 -34.63 41.02 -17.76
CA ASP A 157 -35.65 41.91 -17.19
C ASP A 157 -36.17 42.98 -18.17
N GLY A 158 -36.29 42.60 -19.45
CA GLY A 158 -36.75 43.47 -20.53
C GLY A 158 -35.70 44.45 -21.08
N VAL A 159 -34.45 44.40 -20.62
CA VAL A 159 -33.32 45.16 -21.18
C VAL A 159 -32.53 44.29 -22.16
N VAL A 160 -32.35 44.77 -23.39
CA VAL A 160 -31.61 44.05 -24.44
C VAL A 160 -30.17 43.77 -24.02
N ILE A 161 -29.75 42.51 -24.20
CA ILE A 161 -28.39 42.04 -24.00
C ILE A 161 -27.61 42.27 -25.30
N GLU A 162 -26.79 43.31 -25.30
CA GLU A 162 -25.98 43.68 -26.47
C GLU A 162 -25.07 42.53 -26.93
N GLY A 163 -25.12 42.19 -28.22
CA GLY A 163 -24.32 41.13 -28.83
C GLY A 163 -24.91 39.72 -28.74
N ALA A 164 -25.97 39.50 -27.97
CA ALA A 164 -26.67 38.21 -27.90
C ALA A 164 -27.60 38.02 -29.11
N VAL A 165 -27.02 37.62 -30.25
CA VAL A 165 -27.74 37.50 -31.55
C VAL A 165 -27.84 36.07 -32.09
N SER A 166 -27.40 35.08 -31.31
CA SER A 166 -27.52 33.66 -31.64
C SER A 166 -28.84 33.08 -31.14
N ASN A 167 -29.21 31.89 -31.62
CA ASN A 167 -30.33 31.11 -31.09
C ASN A 167 -30.05 30.53 -29.68
N SER A 168 -28.94 30.89 -29.07
CA SER A 168 -28.51 30.43 -27.75
C SER A 168 -27.91 31.58 -26.94
N LEU A 169 -28.11 31.55 -25.62
CA LEU A 169 -27.56 32.51 -24.65
C LEU A 169 -26.90 31.76 -23.48
N GLU A 170 -25.62 31.99 -23.26
CA GLU A 170 -24.94 31.56 -22.03
C GLU A 170 -25.31 32.49 -20.86
N LEU A 171 -25.71 31.92 -19.74
CA LEU A 171 -26.09 32.65 -18.54
C LEU A 171 -24.86 33.01 -17.73
N ILE A 172 -24.69 34.30 -17.43
CA ILE A 172 -23.56 34.80 -16.62
C ILE A 172 -24.06 35.36 -15.28
N GLU A 173 -23.16 35.58 -14.33
CA GLU A 173 -23.47 36.11 -12.99
C GLU A 173 -24.30 37.40 -13.04
N ALA A 174 -24.08 38.26 -14.04
CA ALA A 174 -24.83 39.52 -14.19
C ALA A 174 -26.34 39.33 -14.44
N TYR A 175 -26.80 38.13 -14.79
CA TYR A 175 -28.21 37.81 -15.02
C TYR A 175 -28.87 37.15 -13.80
N GLU A 176 -28.12 36.86 -12.73
CA GLU A 176 -28.66 36.24 -11.52
C GLU A 176 -29.86 37.02 -10.96
N GLY A 177 -30.93 36.29 -10.63
CA GLY A 177 -32.19 36.85 -10.12
C GLY A 177 -33.08 37.52 -11.18
N THR A 178 -32.60 37.69 -12.42
CA THR A 178 -33.39 38.27 -13.53
C THR A 178 -34.10 37.18 -14.33
N VAL A 179 -35.14 37.55 -15.08
CA VAL A 179 -35.75 36.64 -16.08
C VAL A 179 -35.23 36.94 -17.47
N ILE A 180 -35.14 35.91 -18.33
CA ILE A 180 -34.66 36.03 -19.71
C ILE A 180 -35.82 35.92 -20.69
N THR A 181 -35.79 36.75 -21.74
CA THR A 181 -36.70 36.65 -22.90
C THR A 181 -35.88 36.62 -24.20
N ALA A 182 -36.38 35.89 -25.19
CA ALA A 182 -35.81 35.83 -26.53
C ALA A 182 -36.80 36.44 -27.53
N MET A 183 -36.27 37.24 -28.44
CA MET A 183 -37.01 37.78 -29.58
C MET A 183 -36.40 37.22 -30.86
N ALA A 184 -37.24 36.90 -31.84
CA ALA A 184 -36.80 36.46 -33.16
C ALA A 184 -37.57 37.22 -34.25
N SER A 185 -36.84 37.61 -35.30
CA SER A 185 -37.43 38.16 -36.52
C SER A 185 -36.98 37.36 -37.74
N TYR A 186 -37.92 37.05 -38.63
CA TYR A 186 -37.69 36.24 -39.84
C TYR A 186 -38.75 36.51 -40.91
N VAL A 187 -38.54 35.94 -42.10
CA VAL A 187 -39.57 35.85 -43.14
C VAL A 187 -39.97 34.39 -43.28
N ASP A 188 -41.26 34.11 -43.19
CA ASP A 188 -41.80 32.75 -43.31
C ASP A 188 -41.75 32.20 -44.75
N ASP A 189 -42.12 30.93 -44.94
CA ASP A 189 -42.13 30.32 -46.28
C ASP A 189 -43.25 30.85 -47.19
N SER A 190 -44.22 31.58 -46.64
CA SER A 190 -45.31 32.26 -47.37
C SER A 190 -44.96 33.72 -47.75
N GLY A 191 -43.83 34.24 -47.29
CA GLY A 191 -43.30 35.56 -47.59
C GLY A 191 -43.74 36.69 -46.65
N PHE A 192 -44.26 36.38 -45.46
CA PHE A 192 -44.62 37.37 -44.44
C PHE A 192 -43.46 37.64 -43.47
N ASP A 193 -43.29 38.91 -43.08
CA ASP A 193 -42.34 39.32 -42.05
C ASP A 193 -42.92 39.04 -40.65
N GLU A 194 -42.20 38.25 -39.85
CA GLU A 194 -42.57 37.85 -38.50
C GLU A 194 -41.63 38.44 -37.44
N SER A 195 -42.18 38.78 -36.28
CA SER A 195 -41.42 39.31 -35.14
C SER A 195 -42.06 38.87 -33.83
N ILE A 196 -41.52 37.81 -33.25
CA ILE A 196 -42.10 37.10 -32.10
C ILE A 196 -41.22 37.23 -30.86
N THR A 197 -41.83 37.15 -29.68
CA THR A 197 -41.16 37.24 -28.38
C THR A 197 -41.61 36.08 -27.50
N SER A 198 -40.66 35.46 -26.77
CA SER A 198 -40.97 34.35 -25.87
C SER A 198 -41.64 34.85 -24.60
N GLU A 199 -42.31 33.94 -23.90
CA GLU A 199 -42.57 34.13 -22.47
C GLU A 199 -41.23 34.23 -21.71
N PRO A 200 -41.18 34.97 -20.59
CA PRO A 200 -39.99 35.04 -19.74
C PRO A 200 -39.70 33.69 -19.09
N THR A 201 -38.42 33.37 -18.90
CA THR A 201 -37.99 32.21 -18.10
C THR A 201 -38.33 32.38 -16.63
N GLU A 202 -38.14 31.32 -15.83
CA GLU A 202 -37.92 31.50 -14.39
C GLU A 202 -36.67 32.34 -14.13
N ALA A 203 -36.57 32.94 -12.94
CA ALA A 203 -35.42 33.75 -12.57
C ALA A 203 -34.13 32.91 -12.57
N ILE A 204 -33.03 33.48 -13.06
CA ILE A 204 -31.75 32.76 -13.12
C ILE A 204 -31.21 32.55 -11.71
N ALA A 205 -30.98 31.30 -11.33
CA ALA A 205 -30.38 30.91 -10.07
C ALA A 205 -28.84 31.03 -10.10
N PRO A 206 -28.18 31.31 -8.96
CA PRO A 206 -26.73 31.24 -8.84
C PRO A 206 -26.20 29.82 -9.08
N VAL A 207 -24.90 29.70 -9.37
CA VAL A 207 -24.21 28.40 -9.36
C VAL A 207 -24.26 27.84 -7.93
N PRO A 208 -24.62 26.56 -7.71
CA PRO A 208 -24.43 25.93 -6.40
C PRO A 208 -22.97 26.07 -5.96
N ALA A 209 -22.71 26.49 -4.72
CA ALA A 209 -21.34 26.48 -4.20
C ALA A 209 -20.79 25.04 -4.27
N ASP A 210 -19.55 24.84 -4.69
CA ASP A 210 -18.94 23.50 -4.62
C ASP A 210 -18.93 23.03 -3.15
N ASN A 211 -19.28 21.75 -2.92
CA ASN A 211 -19.26 21.20 -1.58
C ASN A 211 -17.82 21.03 -1.09
N GLU A 212 -17.49 21.63 0.06
CA GLU A 212 -16.22 21.42 0.76
C GLU A 212 -16.47 20.45 1.92
N THR A 213 -16.21 19.16 1.69
CA THR A 213 -16.38 18.12 2.72
C THR A 213 -15.67 18.49 4.02
N GLY A 214 -16.41 18.54 5.12
CA GLY A 214 -15.85 18.80 6.44
C GLY A 214 -14.95 17.69 6.97
N SER A 215 -14.46 17.85 8.20
CA SER A 215 -13.48 16.94 8.81
C SER A 215 -13.76 16.65 10.29
N LEU A 216 -13.21 15.52 10.76
CA LEU A 216 -13.12 15.13 12.16
C LEU A 216 -11.64 15.15 12.58
N ASP A 217 -11.11 16.35 12.76
CA ASP A 217 -9.67 16.55 13.02
C ASP A 217 -9.27 15.97 14.38
N ASP A 218 -10.05 16.26 15.42
CA ASP A 218 -9.79 15.80 16.79
C ASP A 218 -9.98 14.27 16.93
N PRO A 219 -9.26 13.62 17.86
CA PRO A 219 -9.45 12.21 18.18
C PRO A 219 -10.75 11.97 18.95
N ILE A 220 -11.18 10.72 19.01
CA ILE A 220 -12.17 10.29 20.00
C ILE A 220 -11.52 10.40 21.39
N THR A 221 -12.21 11.04 22.33
CA THR A 221 -11.68 11.27 23.68
C THR A 221 -12.35 10.38 24.72
N GLY A 222 -11.65 10.10 25.81
CA GLY A 222 -12.07 9.17 26.87
C GLY A 222 -11.12 7.99 27.00
N GLU A 223 -11.10 7.34 28.17
CA GLU A 223 -10.27 6.14 28.36
C GLU A 223 -10.84 4.98 27.53
N LEU A 224 -10.00 4.29 26.78
CA LEU A 224 -10.37 3.13 25.96
C LEU A 224 -10.51 1.87 26.83
N THR A 225 -11.41 1.92 27.81
CA THR A 225 -11.62 0.84 28.79
C THR A 225 -13.09 0.58 29.03
N VAL A 226 -13.41 -0.65 29.43
CA VAL A 226 -14.77 -1.05 29.80
C VAL A 226 -15.31 -0.16 30.92
N GLY A 227 -16.52 0.36 30.74
CA GLY A 227 -17.22 1.23 31.70
C GLY A 227 -16.88 2.71 31.57
N ALA A 228 -15.87 3.09 30.78
CA ALA A 228 -15.58 4.49 30.48
C ALA A 228 -16.60 5.08 29.48
N THR A 229 -16.63 6.41 29.41
CA THR A 229 -17.44 7.14 28.43
C THR A 229 -16.53 7.75 27.37
N LEU A 230 -16.71 7.34 26.12
CA LEU A 230 -16.06 7.96 24.97
C LEU A 230 -16.90 9.12 24.45
N THR A 231 -16.23 10.13 23.89
CA THR A 231 -16.85 11.31 23.29
C THR A 231 -16.34 11.48 21.87
N ALA A 232 -17.29 11.57 20.92
CA ALA A 232 -16.99 11.81 19.52
C ALA A 232 -16.38 13.21 19.31
N PRO A 233 -15.46 13.38 18.35
CA PRO A 233 -14.98 14.70 17.96
C PRO A 233 -16.10 15.54 17.35
N THR A 234 -15.99 16.86 17.48
CA THR A 234 -16.94 17.80 16.86
C THR A 234 -16.53 18.01 15.39
N PRO A 235 -17.46 17.92 14.42
CA PRO A 235 -17.14 18.20 13.02
C PRO A 235 -16.74 19.66 12.82
N VAL A 236 -15.77 19.88 11.93
CA VAL A 236 -15.33 21.20 11.49
C VAL A 236 -15.59 21.30 10.00
N ASP A 237 -16.19 22.42 9.58
CA ASP A 237 -16.53 22.69 8.19
C ASP A 237 -16.20 24.15 7.85
N ALA A 238 -15.67 24.39 6.65
CA ALA A 238 -15.28 25.71 6.18
C ALA A 238 -16.49 26.63 5.95
N ASN A 239 -17.61 26.06 5.51
CA ASN A 239 -18.84 26.83 5.30
C ASN A 239 -19.73 26.89 6.55
N GLY A 240 -19.52 25.99 7.52
CA GLY A 240 -20.18 25.97 8.82
C GLY A 240 -20.99 24.68 9.07
N VAL A 241 -21.34 24.47 10.33
CA VAL A 241 -22.18 23.33 10.75
C VAL A 241 -23.46 23.89 11.37
N SER A 242 -24.54 23.99 10.59
CA SER A 242 -25.83 24.54 11.03
C SER A 242 -26.94 23.52 11.24
N GLY A 243 -26.74 22.27 10.79
CA GLY A 243 -27.66 21.16 10.98
C GLY A 243 -27.61 20.48 12.35
N GLU A 244 -28.58 19.58 12.61
CA GLU A 244 -28.51 18.64 13.73
C GLU A 244 -27.41 17.61 13.44
N ILE A 245 -26.46 17.46 14.37
CA ILE A 245 -25.41 16.46 14.25
C ILE A 245 -25.95 15.13 14.76
N SER A 246 -25.93 14.12 13.90
CA SER A 246 -26.31 12.74 14.21
C SER A 246 -25.07 11.87 14.35
N TYR A 247 -25.12 10.91 15.29
CA TYR A 247 -24.02 10.00 15.57
C TYR A 247 -24.48 8.56 15.39
N GLN A 248 -23.57 7.69 14.96
CA GLN A 248 -23.75 6.25 15.02
C GLN A 248 -22.40 5.61 15.34
N TRP A 249 -22.29 5.05 16.54
CA TRP A 249 -21.10 4.30 16.93
C TRP A 249 -21.09 2.90 16.31
N GLN A 250 -19.90 2.45 15.98
CA GLN A 250 -19.62 1.17 15.34
C GLN A 250 -18.44 0.47 16.02
N SER A 251 -18.37 -0.84 15.90
CA SER A 251 -17.26 -1.66 16.40
C SER A 251 -16.75 -2.60 15.31
N ARG A 252 -15.44 -2.90 15.34
CA ARG A 252 -14.79 -3.93 14.50
C ARG A 252 -13.70 -4.66 15.26
N ASN A 253 -13.33 -5.86 14.83
CA ASN A 253 -12.19 -6.56 15.43
C ASN A 253 -10.87 -5.90 15.02
N VAL A 254 -9.84 -6.04 15.85
CA VAL A 254 -8.48 -5.58 15.53
C VAL A 254 -7.99 -6.28 14.25
N GLY A 255 -7.43 -5.50 13.32
CA GLY A 255 -6.94 -5.99 12.03
C GLY A 255 -8.01 -5.99 10.91
N GLU A 256 -9.27 -5.73 11.22
CA GLU A 256 -10.31 -5.55 10.20
C GLU A 256 -10.33 -4.12 9.64
N ASP A 257 -10.66 -4.01 8.35
CA ASP A 257 -10.94 -2.75 7.67
C ASP A 257 -12.22 -2.10 8.22
N LEU A 258 -12.34 -0.77 8.11
CA LEU A 258 -13.51 0.01 8.50
C LEU A 258 -14.79 -0.47 7.79
N SER A 259 -14.67 -1.07 6.60
CA SER A 259 -15.78 -1.68 5.88
C SER A 259 -16.43 -2.87 6.60
N ALA A 260 -15.74 -3.49 7.57
CA ALA A 260 -16.26 -4.54 8.43
C ALA A 260 -16.96 -4.00 9.70
N ALA A 261 -16.95 -2.69 9.93
CA ALA A 261 -17.53 -2.09 11.13
C ALA A 261 -19.05 -2.32 11.21
N VAL A 262 -19.50 -2.74 12.40
CA VAL A 262 -20.90 -3.04 12.69
C VAL A 262 -21.45 -2.01 13.66
N ASN A 263 -22.65 -1.48 13.38
CA ASN A 263 -23.34 -0.54 14.26
C ASN A 263 -23.55 -1.14 15.66
N ILE A 264 -23.26 -0.34 16.68
CA ILE A 264 -23.65 -0.65 18.06
C ILE A 264 -25.09 -0.20 18.24
N ASP A 265 -25.97 -1.15 18.58
CA ASP A 265 -27.42 -0.92 18.68
C ASP A 265 -27.75 0.20 19.68
N GLY A 266 -28.41 1.25 19.20
CA GLY A 266 -28.87 2.38 20.03
C GLY A 266 -27.79 3.42 20.38
N ALA A 267 -26.54 3.21 19.98
CA ALA A 267 -25.44 4.14 20.24
C ALA A 267 -25.46 5.32 19.23
N THR A 268 -26.40 6.24 19.45
CA THR A 268 -26.70 7.36 18.55
C THR A 268 -26.42 8.75 19.13
N GLU A 269 -25.81 8.77 20.32
CA GLU A 269 -25.44 9.99 21.03
C GLU A 269 -23.98 10.38 20.74
N ALA A 270 -23.63 11.65 20.99
CA ALA A 270 -22.25 12.13 20.89
C ALA A 270 -21.29 11.41 21.85
N THR A 271 -21.82 10.72 22.86
CA THR A 271 -21.06 9.92 23.81
C THR A 271 -21.50 8.46 23.82
N LEU A 272 -20.57 7.57 24.12
CA LEU A 272 -20.79 6.13 24.23
C LEU A 272 -20.20 5.61 25.54
N VAL A 273 -21.00 4.92 26.34
CA VAL A 273 -20.49 4.14 27.48
C VAL A 273 -20.03 2.78 26.97
N VAL A 274 -18.76 2.48 27.15
CA VAL A 274 -18.11 1.24 26.70
C VAL A 274 -18.57 0.06 27.54
N THR A 275 -18.86 -1.07 26.91
CA THR A 275 -19.35 -2.28 27.57
C THR A 275 -18.40 -3.46 27.40
N ASP A 276 -18.63 -4.55 28.15
CA ASP A 276 -17.86 -5.80 28.01
C ASP A 276 -17.89 -6.37 26.57
N ALA A 277 -18.96 -6.09 25.80
CA ALA A 277 -19.11 -6.55 24.43
C ALA A 277 -18.19 -5.82 23.43
N ASP A 278 -17.59 -4.71 23.87
CA ASP A 278 -16.67 -3.88 23.08
C ASP A 278 -15.20 -4.23 23.38
N SER A 279 -14.92 -4.99 24.44
CA SER A 279 -13.55 -5.38 24.80
C SER A 279 -12.84 -6.09 23.65
N GLY A 280 -11.60 -5.69 23.37
CA GLY A 280 -10.79 -6.18 22.26
C GLY A 280 -11.20 -5.68 20.87
N LYS A 281 -12.16 -4.74 20.77
CA LYS A 281 -12.58 -4.13 19.49
C LYS A 281 -12.06 -2.71 19.34
N ILE A 282 -11.94 -2.27 18.09
CA ILE A 282 -11.73 -0.86 17.76
C ILE A 282 -13.10 -0.21 17.57
N LEU A 283 -13.35 0.87 18.29
CA LEU A 283 -14.57 1.66 18.15
C LEU A 283 -14.41 2.76 17.11
N SER A 284 -15.51 3.10 16.45
CA SER A 284 -15.57 4.19 15.48
C SER A 284 -16.90 4.90 15.59
N VAL A 285 -16.97 6.14 15.14
CA VAL A 285 -18.20 6.91 15.09
C VAL A 285 -18.38 7.48 13.70
N ASN A 286 -19.56 7.28 13.14
CA ASN A 286 -20.03 8.01 11.98
C ASN A 286 -20.80 9.23 12.46
N VAL A 287 -20.43 10.39 11.94
CA VAL A 287 -21.00 11.69 12.26
C VAL A 287 -21.63 12.23 10.98
N SER A 288 -22.93 12.51 11.00
CA SER A 288 -23.64 13.08 9.86
C SER A 288 -24.34 14.38 10.23
N TYR A 289 -24.21 15.39 9.37
CA TYR A 289 -24.79 16.71 9.56
C TYR A 289 -25.08 17.36 8.20
N THR A 290 -25.92 18.39 8.21
CA THR A 290 -26.09 19.30 7.07
C THR A 290 -25.28 20.56 7.32
N ASP A 291 -24.47 20.97 6.35
CA ASP A 291 -23.64 22.16 6.40
C ASP A 291 -24.45 23.45 6.12
N ASP A 292 -23.81 24.64 6.20
CA ASP A 292 -24.49 25.93 5.95
C ASP A 292 -24.83 26.16 4.46
N ALA A 293 -24.25 25.37 3.57
CA ALA A 293 -24.54 25.35 2.14
C ALA A 293 -25.64 24.34 1.73
N ASN A 294 -26.20 23.60 2.69
CA ASN A 294 -27.18 22.52 2.53
C ASN A 294 -26.65 21.25 1.85
N TYR A 295 -25.37 20.94 2.02
CA TYR A 295 -24.82 19.63 1.71
C TYR A 295 -24.89 18.69 2.90
N GLU A 296 -25.23 17.43 2.64
CA GLU A 296 -25.23 16.37 3.64
C GLU A 296 -23.85 15.74 3.73
N GLU A 297 -23.27 15.78 4.93
CA GLU A 297 -21.94 15.25 5.23
C GLU A 297 -22.03 13.97 6.04
N ASN A 298 -21.11 13.04 5.79
CA ASN A 298 -21.00 11.78 6.54
C ASN A 298 -19.53 11.42 6.73
N LEU A 299 -19.04 11.71 7.93
CA LEU A 299 -17.64 11.57 8.31
C LEU A 299 -17.49 10.39 9.28
N SER A 300 -16.33 9.74 9.26
CA SER A 300 -16.02 8.64 10.17
C SER A 300 -14.71 8.88 10.89
N LYS A 301 -14.65 8.54 12.18
CA LYS A 301 -13.42 8.55 12.99
C LYS A 301 -13.32 7.23 13.75
N SER A 302 -12.14 6.61 13.71
CA SER A 302 -11.81 5.46 14.58
C SER A 302 -11.08 5.94 15.83
N ALA A 303 -11.24 5.20 16.93
CA ALA A 303 -10.32 5.30 18.06
C ALA A 303 -8.93 4.82 17.65
N ASP A 304 -7.90 5.36 18.31
CA ASP A 304 -6.50 5.08 17.96
C ASP A 304 -6.04 3.68 18.41
N ASP A 305 -6.79 3.04 19.32
CA ASP A 305 -6.53 1.68 19.78
C ASP A 305 -7.82 0.90 20.06
N GLN A 306 -7.65 -0.36 20.44
CA GLN A 306 -8.74 -1.21 20.91
C GLN A 306 -9.22 -0.80 22.32
N ILE A 307 -10.42 -1.25 22.67
CA ILE A 307 -10.90 -1.21 24.05
C ILE A 307 -10.19 -2.27 24.89
N PHE A 308 -9.57 -1.84 25.98
CA PHE A 308 -8.89 -2.69 26.93
C PHE A 308 -9.85 -3.16 28.06
N THR A 309 -9.60 -4.35 28.61
CA THR A 309 -10.26 -4.76 29.86
C THR A 309 -9.78 -3.89 31.03
N PHE A 310 -8.47 -3.61 31.07
CA PHE A 310 -7.84 -2.74 32.05
C PHE A 310 -7.04 -1.65 31.35
N TYR A 311 -7.19 -0.41 31.81
CA TYR A 311 -6.38 0.73 31.38
C TYR A 311 -5.62 1.24 32.60
N VAL A 312 -4.29 1.22 32.54
CA VAL A 312 -3.42 1.46 33.69
C VAL A 312 -2.49 2.63 33.41
N GLN A 313 -2.24 3.43 34.45
CA GLN A 313 -1.42 4.66 34.45
C GLN A 313 -0.46 4.63 35.64
N GLY A 314 0.44 3.64 35.62
CA GLY A 314 1.47 3.43 36.62
C GLY A 314 1.40 2.11 37.39
N GLU A 315 2.50 1.80 38.10
CA GLU A 315 2.78 0.53 38.78
C GLU A 315 1.61 -0.01 39.61
N VAL A 316 1.01 0.83 40.46
CA VAL A 316 -0.05 0.40 41.38
C VAL A 316 -1.28 -0.11 40.61
N SER A 317 -1.64 0.59 39.54
CA SER A 317 -2.78 0.22 38.71
C SER A 317 -2.48 -1.00 37.84
N LEU A 318 -1.24 -1.15 37.37
CA LEU A 318 -0.77 -2.35 36.66
C LEU A 318 -0.79 -3.59 37.55
N THR A 319 -0.28 -3.49 38.77
CA THR A 319 -0.30 -4.57 39.77
C THR A 319 -1.73 -5.00 40.09
N ALA A 320 -2.63 -4.03 40.27
CA ALA A 320 -4.04 -4.30 40.50
C ALA A 320 -4.70 -4.97 39.30
N ALA A 321 -4.41 -4.53 38.07
CA ALA A 321 -4.92 -5.14 36.85
C ALA A 321 -4.47 -6.60 36.73
N LEU A 322 -3.16 -6.88 36.86
CA LEU A 322 -2.62 -8.24 36.79
C LEU A 322 -3.22 -9.18 37.85
N ALA A 323 -3.49 -8.68 39.05
CA ALA A 323 -4.11 -9.47 40.13
C ALA A 323 -5.59 -9.81 39.86
N ASN A 324 -6.30 -9.01 39.06
CA ASN A 324 -7.73 -9.18 38.76
C ASN A 324 -8.00 -9.74 37.36
N ALA A 325 -7.01 -9.72 36.48
CA ALA A 325 -7.11 -10.22 35.12
C ALA A 325 -7.54 -11.70 35.10
N GLN A 326 -8.33 -12.03 34.08
CA GLN A 326 -8.77 -13.36 33.72
C GLN A 326 -8.14 -13.77 32.38
N GLU A 327 -8.26 -15.05 32.04
CA GLU A 327 -7.79 -15.55 30.75
C GLU A 327 -8.44 -14.78 29.58
N GLY A 328 -7.61 -14.29 28.65
CA GLY A 328 -8.05 -13.54 27.48
C GLY A 328 -8.18 -12.02 27.68
N ASP A 329 -7.96 -11.50 28.88
CA ASP A 329 -8.06 -10.07 29.15
C ASP A 329 -6.94 -9.27 28.49
N SER A 330 -7.23 -7.99 28.22
CA SER A 330 -6.26 -7.03 27.70
C SER A 330 -5.97 -5.92 28.71
N ILE A 331 -4.69 -5.57 28.85
CA ILE A 331 -4.17 -4.53 29.74
C ILE A 331 -3.45 -3.50 28.87
N GLY A 332 -4.01 -2.30 28.78
CA GLY A 332 -3.42 -1.14 28.13
C GLY A 332 -2.57 -0.35 29.11
N ILE A 333 -1.26 -0.31 28.88
CA ILE A 333 -0.29 0.48 29.64
C ILE A 333 -0.18 1.87 29.01
N ALA A 334 -0.53 2.90 29.76
CA ALA A 334 -0.56 4.28 29.29
C ALA A 334 0.19 5.20 30.26
N ASP A 335 0.89 6.18 29.72
CA ASP A 335 1.35 7.35 30.46
C ASP A 335 0.75 8.58 29.76
N VAL A 336 -0.17 9.24 30.46
CA VAL A 336 -0.86 10.43 29.96
C VAL A 336 -0.06 11.65 30.40
N LEU A 337 0.81 12.12 29.50
CA LEU A 337 1.54 13.39 29.62
C LEU A 337 0.60 14.54 30.01
N ASN A 338 0.45 14.88 31.31
CA ASN A 338 -0.03 16.20 31.74
C ASN A 338 0.04 16.51 33.24
N THR A 339 0.77 15.75 34.06
CA THR A 339 1.19 16.25 35.37
C THR A 339 2.70 16.48 35.35
N SER A 340 3.15 17.53 36.02
CA SER A 340 4.56 17.90 36.15
C SER A 340 5.36 16.89 36.98
N ASP A 341 5.03 15.61 36.89
CA ASP A 341 5.79 14.57 37.55
C ASP A 341 7.05 14.32 36.72
N THR A 342 8.18 14.38 37.39
CA THR A 342 9.49 14.11 36.80
C THR A 342 9.89 12.65 37.02
N ALA A 343 9.04 11.85 37.67
CA ALA A 343 9.20 10.41 37.82
C ALA A 343 8.41 9.69 36.71
N ASP A 344 9.01 8.67 36.12
CA ASP A 344 8.34 7.75 35.21
C ASP A 344 7.39 6.84 36.02
N ASP A 345 6.14 6.71 35.58
CA ASP A 345 5.05 6.02 36.30
C ASP A 345 5.30 4.49 36.44
N TYR A 346 6.29 3.96 35.71
CA TYR A 346 6.68 2.54 35.72
C TYR A 346 8.19 2.34 35.97
N GLU A 347 8.81 3.22 36.76
CA GLU A 347 10.20 3.09 37.23
C GLU A 347 10.29 2.23 38.51
N ASP A 348 11.32 1.39 38.61
CA ASP A 348 11.65 0.61 39.83
C ASP A 348 10.47 -0.23 40.38
N MET A 349 9.66 -0.80 39.49
CA MET A 349 8.47 -1.55 39.88
C MET A 349 8.78 -2.80 40.71
N ALA A 350 7.88 -3.11 41.65
CA ALA A 350 7.86 -4.42 42.29
C ALA A 350 7.71 -5.56 41.25
N GLU A 351 8.19 -6.75 41.61
CA GLU A 351 8.08 -7.93 40.74
C GLU A 351 6.63 -8.17 40.28
N LEU A 352 6.43 -8.17 38.97
CA LEU A 352 5.16 -8.42 38.31
C LEU A 352 5.08 -9.89 37.91
N SER A 353 4.16 -10.63 38.52
CA SER A 353 3.89 -12.03 38.17
C SER A 353 2.77 -12.12 37.14
N ILE A 354 3.09 -12.66 35.96
CA ILE A 354 2.10 -13.01 34.94
C ILE A 354 1.59 -14.41 35.23
N ALA A 355 0.30 -14.51 35.56
CA ALA A 355 -0.32 -15.74 36.07
C ALA A 355 -1.52 -16.25 35.27
N GLN A 356 -1.99 -15.51 34.27
CA GLN A 356 -3.14 -15.88 33.43
C GLN A 356 -2.72 -16.17 31.99
N ASN A 357 -3.44 -17.08 31.35
CA ASN A 357 -3.23 -17.39 29.93
C ASN A 357 -3.82 -16.32 29.02
N ASN A 358 -3.33 -16.25 27.79
CA ASN A 358 -3.93 -15.48 26.71
C ASN A 358 -4.11 -13.97 27.03
N LEU A 359 -3.31 -13.42 27.95
CA LEU A 359 -3.33 -11.98 28.21
C LEU A 359 -2.69 -11.21 27.06
N LEU A 360 -3.27 -10.06 26.72
CA LEU A 360 -2.61 -9.05 25.92
C LEU A 360 -2.17 -7.90 26.82
N ILE A 361 -0.87 -7.65 26.93
CA ILE A 361 -0.33 -6.49 27.64
C ILE A 361 0.32 -5.61 26.59
N LYS A 362 -0.26 -4.44 26.37
CA LYS A 362 0.08 -3.57 25.24
C LYS A 362 0.26 -2.13 25.69
N ARG A 363 1.25 -1.44 25.12
CA ARG A 363 1.35 0.02 25.24
C ARG A 363 0.22 0.67 24.44
N VAL A 364 -0.55 1.53 25.09
CA VAL A 364 -1.66 2.25 24.44
C VAL A 364 -1.08 3.22 23.39
N ALA A 365 -1.66 3.20 22.19
CA ALA A 365 -1.29 4.10 21.10
C ALA A 365 -1.31 5.58 21.56
N GLU A 366 -0.40 6.40 21.01
CA GLU A 366 -0.26 7.83 21.31
C GLU A 366 0.04 8.19 22.79
N THR A 367 0.41 7.21 23.61
CA THR A 367 0.89 7.43 25.00
C THR A 367 2.40 7.27 25.09
N ASN A 368 3.01 7.74 26.19
CA ASN A 368 4.47 7.70 26.39
C ASN A 368 4.95 6.72 27.45
N ALA A 369 4.18 5.66 27.74
CA ALA A 369 4.58 4.69 28.76
C ALA A 369 5.94 4.08 28.45
N VAL A 370 6.86 4.21 29.41
CA VAL A 370 8.19 3.59 29.44
C VAL A 370 8.26 2.77 30.72
N ILE A 371 8.92 1.62 30.68
CA ILE A 371 9.21 0.78 31.85
C ILE A 371 10.71 0.88 32.11
N SER A 372 11.10 1.32 33.30
CA SER A 372 12.49 1.67 33.57
C SER A 372 13.00 1.24 34.95
N GLY A 373 14.31 1.34 35.15
CA GLY A 373 14.96 1.01 36.41
C GLY A 373 14.85 -0.47 36.78
N THR A 374 14.79 -0.76 38.07
CA THR A 374 14.74 -2.11 38.63
C THR A 374 13.41 -2.78 38.28
N THR A 375 13.43 -3.65 37.28
CA THR A 375 12.21 -4.27 36.74
C THR A 375 12.32 -5.80 36.74
N CYS A 376 11.25 -6.46 37.17
CA CYS A 376 11.07 -7.90 36.99
C CYS A 376 9.65 -8.24 36.54
N ILE A 377 9.53 -8.80 35.35
CA ILE A 377 8.30 -9.34 34.78
C ILE A 377 8.46 -10.85 34.63
N ALA A 378 7.91 -11.60 35.57
CA ALA A 378 8.08 -13.04 35.66
C ALA A 378 6.82 -13.78 35.20
N PHE A 379 6.97 -14.63 34.19
CA PHE A 379 5.89 -15.48 33.71
C PHE A 379 5.89 -16.78 34.50
N ASN A 380 4.75 -17.16 35.03
CA ASN A 380 4.63 -18.47 35.67
C ASN A 380 4.79 -19.59 34.63
N SER A 381 5.38 -20.72 35.02
CA SER A 381 5.66 -21.83 34.10
C SER A 381 4.41 -22.49 33.50
N SER A 382 3.24 -22.31 34.12
CA SER A 382 1.96 -22.80 33.61
C SER A 382 1.27 -21.86 32.63
N VAL A 383 1.78 -20.64 32.45
CA VAL A 383 1.15 -19.62 31.60
C VAL A 383 1.43 -19.89 30.13
N SER A 384 0.44 -19.60 29.29
CA SER A 384 0.59 -19.70 27.84
C SER A 384 -0.18 -18.64 27.07
N GLY A 385 0.28 -18.36 25.86
CA GLY A 385 -0.41 -17.48 24.91
C GLY A 385 -0.43 -16.00 25.28
N VAL A 386 0.37 -15.57 26.26
CA VAL A 386 0.45 -14.15 26.63
C VAL A 386 1.25 -13.39 25.58
N VAL A 387 0.79 -12.18 25.26
CA VAL A 387 1.43 -11.28 24.29
C VAL A 387 1.82 -9.98 24.98
N LEU A 388 3.11 -9.64 24.95
CA LEU A 388 3.61 -8.29 25.20
C LEU A 388 3.75 -7.58 23.85
N ASP A 389 3.07 -6.45 23.65
CA ASP A 389 3.02 -5.74 22.36
C ASP A 389 3.34 -4.25 22.51
N GLY A 390 4.35 -3.78 21.80
CA GLY A 390 4.62 -2.34 21.68
C GLY A 390 5.23 -1.68 22.92
N LEU A 391 5.68 -2.45 23.91
CA LEU A 391 6.24 -1.90 25.16
C LEU A 391 7.60 -1.24 24.91
N VAL A 392 7.91 -0.21 25.70
CA VAL A 392 9.22 0.45 25.67
C VAL A 392 9.87 0.29 27.03
N PHE A 393 11.10 -0.21 27.00
CA PHE A 393 11.94 -0.43 28.16
C PHE A 393 13.19 0.43 28.04
N GLU A 394 13.59 1.09 29.12
CA GLU A 394 14.77 1.96 29.14
C GLU A 394 15.51 1.79 30.47
N GLU A 395 16.85 1.82 30.45
CA GLU A 395 17.68 1.76 31.66
C GLU A 395 17.32 0.59 32.60
N LEU A 396 17.01 -0.57 32.03
CA LEU A 396 16.62 -1.76 32.80
C LEU A 396 17.74 -2.20 33.75
N VAL A 397 17.40 -2.31 35.03
CA VAL A 397 18.23 -2.88 36.09
C VAL A 397 17.62 -4.22 36.51
N ILE A 398 18.47 -5.23 36.65
CA ILE A 398 18.04 -6.55 37.15
C ILE A 398 18.02 -6.53 38.67
N PRO A 399 16.93 -7.00 39.31
CA PRO A 399 16.88 -7.04 40.76
C PRO A 399 17.88 -8.06 41.34
N VAL A 400 18.39 -7.77 42.52
CA VAL A 400 19.32 -8.66 43.26
C VAL A 400 18.69 -9.97 43.74
N ALA A 401 17.37 -10.07 43.75
CA ALA A 401 16.62 -11.22 44.27
C ALA A 401 15.24 -11.27 43.60
N GLY A 402 14.52 -12.39 43.77
CA GLY A 402 13.22 -12.62 43.14
C GLY A 402 13.35 -13.51 41.90
N SER A 403 12.27 -13.62 41.11
CA SER A 403 12.25 -14.54 39.97
C SER A 403 13.19 -14.11 38.83
N CYS A 404 13.54 -12.83 38.77
CA CYS A 404 14.48 -12.27 37.79
C CYS A 404 15.92 -12.09 38.32
N GLY A 405 16.22 -12.52 39.54
CA GLY A 405 17.58 -12.43 40.09
C GLY A 405 18.52 -13.55 39.61
N GLU A 406 19.77 -13.55 40.10
CA GLU A 406 20.74 -14.66 39.96
C GLU A 406 21.01 -15.12 38.51
N GLY A 407 21.26 -14.18 37.58
CA GLY A 407 21.56 -14.48 36.17
C GLY A 407 20.31 -14.68 35.29
N ARG A 408 19.13 -14.30 35.79
CA ARG A 408 17.89 -14.16 34.99
C ARG A 408 17.76 -12.74 34.42
N GLY A 409 16.81 -12.52 33.51
CA GLY A 409 16.60 -11.23 32.86
C GLY A 409 15.45 -10.43 33.48
N SER A 410 15.37 -9.13 33.20
CA SER A 410 14.24 -8.28 33.63
C SER A 410 12.87 -8.81 33.18
N ILE A 411 12.85 -9.63 32.13
CA ILE A 411 11.68 -10.40 31.71
C ILE A 411 12.05 -11.88 31.69
N ASP A 412 11.38 -12.70 32.50
CA ASP A 412 11.58 -14.16 32.54
C ASP A 412 10.37 -14.90 31.94
N LEU A 413 10.55 -15.44 30.73
CA LEU A 413 9.56 -16.23 30.00
C LEU A 413 9.67 -17.72 30.34
N ASN A 414 9.04 -18.14 31.45
CA ASN A 414 9.02 -19.54 31.88
C ASN A 414 7.83 -20.34 31.31
N GLY A 415 6.80 -19.66 30.80
CA GLY A 415 5.59 -20.25 30.23
C GLY A 415 5.76 -20.75 28.78
N SER A 416 4.67 -21.16 28.12
CA SER A 416 4.72 -21.69 26.75
C SER A 416 3.93 -20.89 25.72
N GLY A 417 4.42 -20.76 24.49
CA GLY A 417 3.68 -20.06 23.43
C GLY A 417 3.43 -18.57 23.71
N ASN A 418 4.23 -17.93 24.54
CA ASN A 418 4.13 -16.49 24.80
C ASN A 418 4.90 -15.71 23.73
N VAL A 419 4.48 -14.48 23.48
CA VAL A 419 5.05 -13.63 22.43
C VAL A 419 5.47 -12.28 23.01
N ILE A 420 6.69 -11.86 22.73
CA ILE A 420 7.12 -10.47 22.90
C ILE A 420 7.32 -9.88 21.52
N LYS A 421 6.55 -8.85 21.19
CA LYS A 421 6.62 -8.21 19.88
C LYS A 421 6.51 -6.70 19.89
N ASN A 422 6.99 -6.10 18.81
CA ASN A 422 6.95 -4.66 18.56
C ASN A 422 7.53 -3.79 19.69
N SER A 423 8.30 -4.39 20.59
CA SER A 423 8.79 -3.73 21.79
C SER A 423 10.19 -3.15 21.55
N SER A 424 10.55 -2.12 22.30
CA SER A 424 11.86 -1.48 22.21
C SER A 424 12.58 -1.59 23.54
N PHE A 425 13.80 -2.13 23.51
CA PHE A 425 14.73 -2.19 24.63
C PHE A 425 15.84 -1.18 24.35
N LEU A 426 15.78 -0.08 25.08
CA LEU A 426 16.68 1.06 24.96
C LEU A 426 17.80 0.95 25.99
N SER A 427 18.85 1.73 25.78
CA SER A 427 20.16 1.65 26.45
C SER A 427 20.08 1.31 27.95
N ASP A 428 20.99 0.44 28.42
CA ASP A 428 21.21 0.19 29.84
C ASP A 428 22.50 0.84 30.38
N SER A 429 23.18 1.67 29.56
CA SER A 429 24.43 2.32 29.91
C SER A 429 24.34 3.32 31.09
N GLY A 430 23.14 3.83 31.39
CA GLY A 430 22.87 4.75 32.51
C GLY A 430 22.47 4.04 33.81
N ALA A 431 22.18 2.74 33.73
CA ALA A 431 21.53 1.98 34.78
C ALA A 431 22.50 1.67 35.94
N THR A 432 22.08 1.89 37.19
CA THR A 432 22.90 1.51 38.35
C THR A 432 22.88 0.00 38.54
N ARG A 433 23.99 -0.68 38.24
CA ARG A 433 24.06 -2.14 38.39
C ARG A 433 24.42 -2.54 39.83
N PRO A 434 23.58 -3.34 40.51
CA PRO A 434 23.93 -3.86 41.83
C PRO A 434 25.05 -4.90 41.70
N ASN A 435 25.90 -5.01 42.72
CA ASN A 435 26.86 -6.13 42.80
C ASN A 435 26.07 -7.43 43.07
N LEU A 436 25.91 -8.26 42.04
CA LEU A 436 25.11 -9.48 42.06
C LEU A 436 25.86 -10.71 42.62
N GLY A 437 27.02 -10.53 43.26
CA GLY A 437 27.73 -11.62 43.92
C GLY A 437 28.55 -12.49 42.97
N SER A 438 28.10 -13.73 42.65
CA SER A 438 28.85 -14.71 41.84
C SER A 438 28.43 -14.78 40.37
N SER A 439 27.40 -14.04 39.95
CA SER A 439 27.03 -13.84 38.55
C SER A 439 26.69 -12.36 38.37
N ASP A 440 27.38 -11.67 37.47
CA ASP A 440 27.18 -10.27 37.09
C ASP A 440 26.44 -10.11 35.75
N GLU A 441 25.96 -11.22 35.18
CA GLU A 441 25.22 -11.22 33.92
C GLU A 441 23.92 -10.41 33.98
N SER A 442 23.78 -9.49 33.05
CA SER A 442 22.60 -8.68 32.82
C SER A 442 21.90 -9.04 31.51
N HIS A 443 20.78 -9.75 31.61
CA HIS A 443 19.89 -10.04 30.48
C HIS A 443 18.66 -9.12 30.43
N TYR A 444 18.22 -8.74 29.23
CA TYR A 444 16.88 -8.13 29.09
C TYR A 444 15.79 -9.19 29.18
N ILE A 445 15.92 -10.26 28.41
CA ILE A 445 14.94 -11.34 28.34
C ILE A 445 15.63 -12.68 28.59
N THR A 446 15.10 -13.46 29.53
CA THR A 446 15.39 -14.88 29.67
C THR A 446 14.22 -15.74 29.24
N VAL A 447 14.50 -16.84 28.55
CA VAL A 447 13.49 -17.77 28.07
C VAL A 447 13.81 -19.16 28.60
N SER A 448 12.99 -19.62 29.53
CA SER A 448 13.12 -20.96 30.12
C SER A 448 11.92 -21.84 29.76
N GLY A 449 10.89 -21.30 29.12
CA GLY A 449 9.75 -22.07 28.67
C GLY A 449 9.91 -22.70 27.28
N THR A 450 8.78 -23.03 26.64
CA THR A 450 8.73 -23.69 25.33
C THR A 450 7.89 -22.94 24.30
N ASP A 451 8.24 -23.03 23.02
CA ASP A 451 7.51 -22.47 21.89
C ASP A 451 7.23 -20.95 22.03
N ASN A 452 8.02 -20.22 22.82
CA ASN A 452 7.90 -18.77 22.95
C ASN A 452 8.53 -18.07 21.75
N ILE A 453 8.02 -16.88 21.42
CA ILE A 453 8.44 -16.10 20.26
C ILE A 453 8.86 -14.70 20.73
N ILE A 454 10.06 -14.28 20.34
CA ILE A 454 10.54 -12.91 20.49
C ILE A 454 10.72 -12.37 19.08
N GLU A 455 9.82 -11.49 18.66
CA GLU A 455 9.83 -11.01 17.27
C GLU A 455 9.58 -9.53 17.07
N ARG A 456 10.18 -8.96 16.01
CA ARG A 456 9.93 -7.56 15.63
C ARG A 456 10.21 -6.58 16.75
N ASN A 457 11.24 -6.86 17.56
CA ASN A 457 11.66 -5.94 18.62
C ASN A 457 12.90 -5.16 18.19
N LEU A 458 13.08 -3.99 18.78
CA LEU A 458 14.32 -3.23 18.72
C LEU A 458 15.09 -3.51 20.01
N PHE A 459 16.35 -3.92 19.88
CA PHE A 459 17.32 -3.90 20.96
C PHE A 459 18.41 -2.90 20.56
N THR A 460 18.68 -1.93 21.41
CA THR A 460 19.73 -0.93 21.15
C THR A 460 20.41 -0.45 22.42
N GLY A 461 21.70 -0.11 22.32
CA GLY A 461 22.45 0.48 23.42
C GLY A 461 22.68 -0.45 24.61
N LYS A 462 22.54 -1.76 24.43
CA LYS A 462 22.97 -2.70 25.47
C LYS A 462 24.48 -2.55 25.67
N SER A 463 24.89 -2.40 26.91
CA SER A 463 26.29 -2.29 27.30
C SER A 463 27.05 -3.57 26.97
N VAL A 464 28.31 -3.36 26.60
CA VAL A 464 29.27 -4.40 26.24
C VAL A 464 30.56 -4.29 27.05
N ASN A 465 30.64 -3.35 28.01
CA ASN A 465 31.87 -3.06 28.75
C ASN A 465 32.30 -4.23 29.66
N GLU A 466 33.57 -4.31 30.06
CA GLU A 466 34.06 -5.31 31.03
C GLU A 466 33.29 -5.24 32.37
N ALA A 467 33.06 -6.40 32.98
CA ALA A 467 32.24 -6.61 34.18
C ALA A 467 30.75 -6.31 34.00
N GLU A 468 30.30 -6.08 32.76
CA GLU A 468 28.90 -6.00 32.38
C GLU A 468 28.54 -7.16 31.45
N GLU A 469 28.58 -8.38 31.99
CA GLU A 469 28.24 -9.62 31.29
C GLU A 469 26.75 -9.68 30.90
N GLY A 470 26.38 -10.63 30.04
CA GLY A 470 24.98 -10.98 29.76
C GLY A 470 24.49 -10.61 28.36
N SER A 471 23.25 -10.96 28.07
CA SER A 471 22.72 -10.99 26.71
C SER A 471 21.40 -10.28 26.56
N ALA A 472 21.15 -9.63 25.42
CA ALA A 472 19.82 -9.07 25.18
C ALA A 472 18.74 -10.16 25.29
N ILE A 473 19.02 -11.35 24.74
CA ILE A 473 18.18 -12.53 24.90
C ILE A 473 19.03 -13.72 25.35
N SER A 474 18.62 -14.44 26.38
CA SER A 474 19.21 -15.71 26.78
C SER A 474 18.16 -16.82 26.89
N MET A 475 18.27 -17.84 26.05
CA MET A 475 17.39 -19.00 26.03
C MET A 475 18.05 -20.17 26.75
N PHE A 476 17.40 -20.72 27.76
CA PHE A 476 17.91 -21.83 28.57
C PHE A 476 17.57 -23.19 27.96
N LEU A 477 18.36 -24.22 28.31
CA LEU A 477 18.04 -25.63 28.14
C LEU A 477 17.30 -26.15 29.38
N GLY A 478 16.06 -26.60 29.19
CA GLY A 478 15.17 -27.03 30.28
C GLY A 478 14.06 -26.03 30.61
N VAL A 479 13.08 -26.51 31.39
CA VAL A 479 12.01 -25.68 31.96
C VAL A 479 12.41 -25.25 33.37
N GLY A 480 12.55 -23.94 33.58
CA GLY A 480 13.11 -23.36 34.81
C GLY A 480 14.60 -23.72 35.00
N ASP A 481 14.95 -24.28 36.16
CA ASP A 481 16.31 -24.76 36.48
C ASP A 481 16.50 -26.27 36.23
N SER A 482 15.49 -26.95 35.69
CA SER A 482 15.54 -28.40 35.48
C SER A 482 16.20 -28.73 34.13
N PRO A 483 17.37 -29.39 34.10
CA PRO A 483 18.05 -29.68 32.84
C PRO A 483 17.20 -30.59 31.95
N ASN A 484 17.15 -30.25 30.66
CA ASN A 484 16.46 -31.03 29.63
C ASN A 484 17.17 -32.38 29.40
N THR A 485 16.38 -33.45 29.18
CA THR A 485 16.90 -34.77 28.79
C THR A 485 17.07 -34.92 27.27
N LEU A 486 17.75 -35.97 26.82
CA LEU A 486 17.80 -36.30 25.39
C LEU A 486 16.38 -36.60 24.87
N GLY A 487 15.77 -35.65 24.15
CA GLY A 487 14.50 -35.82 23.45
C GLY A 487 13.36 -34.91 23.89
N ASP A 488 13.51 -34.09 24.93
CA ASP A 488 12.59 -32.96 25.12
C ASP A 488 13.08 -31.77 24.30
N HIS A 489 12.15 -30.98 23.77
CA HIS A 489 12.43 -29.89 22.81
C HIS A 489 11.68 -28.64 23.23
N GLN A 490 12.36 -27.50 23.20
CA GLN A 490 11.79 -26.24 23.69
C GLN A 490 11.40 -25.32 22.56
N ARG A 491 12.15 -25.27 21.45
CA ARG A 491 11.75 -24.58 20.20
C ARG A 491 11.34 -23.10 20.36
N ASN A 492 11.97 -22.38 21.28
CA ASN A 492 11.80 -20.93 21.34
C ASN A 492 12.40 -20.27 20.08
N ILE A 493 11.78 -19.20 19.60
CA ILE A 493 12.07 -18.55 18.32
C ILE A 493 12.42 -17.08 18.55
N VAL A 494 13.56 -16.64 18.01
CA VAL A 494 13.97 -15.23 17.92
C VAL A 494 13.99 -14.84 16.45
N GLN A 495 13.06 -13.98 16.02
CA GLN A 495 12.92 -13.64 14.60
C GLN A 495 12.54 -12.20 14.29
N TYR A 496 12.95 -11.68 13.13
CA TYR A 496 12.58 -10.33 12.68
C TYR A 496 12.96 -9.20 13.66
N ASN A 497 13.92 -9.42 14.56
CA ASN A 497 14.38 -8.40 15.49
C ASN A 497 15.52 -7.58 14.87
N LEU A 498 15.61 -6.33 15.31
CA LEU A 498 16.72 -5.42 15.02
C LEU A 498 17.58 -5.28 16.27
N PHE A 499 18.81 -5.79 16.21
CA PHE A 499 19.85 -5.54 17.19
C PHE A 499 20.79 -4.49 16.62
N LYS A 500 20.93 -3.36 17.30
CA LYS A 500 21.62 -2.21 16.73
C LYS A 500 22.41 -1.43 17.77
N ASP A 501 23.59 -0.98 17.42
CA ASP A 501 24.35 0.00 18.23
C ASP A 501 24.61 -0.46 19.66
N PHE A 502 25.20 -1.66 19.82
CA PHE A 502 25.73 -2.10 21.10
C PHE A 502 27.19 -1.70 21.11
N LEU A 503 27.44 -0.46 21.50
CA LEU A 503 28.74 0.19 21.33
C LEU A 503 29.49 0.23 22.66
N PRO A 504 30.81 -0.04 22.67
CA PRO A 504 31.62 0.12 23.87
C PRO A 504 31.66 1.57 24.31
N THR A 505 31.60 1.78 25.62
CA THR A 505 31.61 3.11 26.25
C THR A 505 32.82 3.31 27.16
N THR A 506 33.73 2.34 27.22
CA THR A 506 34.99 2.41 27.94
C THR A 506 36.16 2.05 27.01
N ILE A 507 37.33 2.62 27.30
CA ILE A 507 38.58 2.38 26.59
C ILE A 507 39.66 2.12 27.65
N ASP A 508 40.41 1.04 27.46
CA ASP A 508 41.48 0.59 28.32
C ASP A 508 42.76 1.41 28.20
N GLY A 509 43.68 1.17 29.14
CA GLY A 509 44.96 1.88 29.20
C GLY A 509 45.90 1.64 28.01
N ASP A 510 45.63 0.64 27.19
CA ASP A 510 46.35 0.31 25.95
C ASP A 510 45.70 0.93 24.69
N GLY A 511 44.56 1.62 24.84
CA GLY A 511 43.84 2.25 23.73
C GLY A 511 42.86 1.33 23.01
N GLU A 512 42.59 0.15 23.57
CA GLU A 512 41.56 -0.76 23.08
C GLU A 512 40.21 -0.53 23.80
N PHE A 513 39.11 -0.86 23.14
CA PHE A 513 37.78 -0.90 23.73
C PHE A 513 37.70 -2.03 24.73
N ASP A 514 37.28 -1.64 25.92
CA ASP A 514 37.14 -2.47 27.10
C ASP A 514 35.79 -3.20 27.00
N THR A 515 35.78 -4.44 26.52
CA THR A 515 34.56 -5.21 26.23
C THR A 515 34.60 -6.60 26.84
N ASP A 516 33.46 -7.11 27.32
CA ASP A 516 33.38 -8.41 28.01
C ASP A 516 33.06 -9.61 27.09
N SER A 517 33.77 -10.71 27.30
CA SER A 517 33.58 -11.99 26.59
C SER A 517 32.33 -12.79 27.00
N GLY A 518 31.74 -12.46 28.16
CA GLY A 518 30.45 -12.96 28.64
C GLY A 518 29.24 -12.17 28.10
N SER A 519 29.47 -11.14 27.29
CA SER A 519 28.43 -10.32 26.68
C SER A 519 28.08 -10.77 25.27
N HIS A 520 26.77 -10.91 25.02
CA HIS A 520 26.25 -11.46 23.76
C HIS A 520 25.00 -10.70 23.29
N ALA A 521 24.67 -10.79 22.00
CA ALA A 521 23.37 -10.34 21.53
C ALA A 521 22.31 -11.40 21.87
N VAL A 522 22.61 -12.65 21.51
CA VAL A 522 21.71 -13.79 21.74
C VAL A 522 22.50 -14.98 22.27
N GLN A 523 22.08 -15.52 23.41
CA GLN A 523 22.56 -16.77 23.96
C GLN A 523 21.52 -17.87 23.78
N VAL A 524 21.91 -18.99 23.19
CA VAL A 524 21.03 -20.04 22.70
C VAL A 524 21.36 -21.36 23.39
N GLY A 525 20.42 -21.89 24.17
CA GLY A 525 20.60 -23.14 24.87
C GLY A 525 21.59 -23.05 26.04
N ARG A 526 21.50 -22.00 26.84
CA ARG A 526 22.24 -21.86 28.10
C ARG A 526 21.94 -23.02 29.04
N SER A 527 22.95 -23.65 29.63
CA SER A 527 22.75 -24.69 30.66
C SER A 527 23.49 -24.33 31.95
N GLY A 528 22.86 -24.58 33.10
CA GLY A 528 23.47 -24.31 34.42
C GLY A 528 24.61 -25.26 34.80
N SER A 529 24.85 -26.33 34.02
CA SER A 529 25.86 -27.35 34.31
C SER A 529 27.12 -27.25 33.45
N GLY A 530 27.27 -26.24 32.58
CA GLY A 530 28.42 -26.09 31.67
C GLY A 530 28.49 -27.11 30.52
N ASP A 531 27.82 -28.25 30.68
CA ASP A 531 27.99 -29.40 29.80
C ASP A 531 27.21 -29.30 28.46
N GLY A 532 26.06 -28.63 28.39
CA GLY A 532 25.32 -28.48 27.11
C GLY A 532 24.71 -29.78 26.54
N ALA A 533 24.43 -30.77 27.39
CA ALA A 533 23.97 -32.11 26.99
C ALA A 533 22.55 -32.16 26.37
N GLY A 534 21.70 -31.16 26.65
CA GLY A 534 20.30 -31.10 26.22
C GLY A 534 20.11 -30.63 24.78
N ARG A 535 18.95 -30.96 24.18
CA ARG A 535 18.53 -30.42 22.87
C ARG A 535 17.52 -29.30 23.06
N GLY A 536 17.88 -28.08 22.65
CA GLY A 536 16.98 -26.93 22.74
C GLY A 536 16.02 -26.84 21.56
N GLU A 537 16.56 -27.09 20.35
CA GLU A 537 15.91 -26.81 19.06
C GLU A 537 15.43 -25.36 18.91
N HIS A 538 16.12 -24.44 19.57
CA HIS A 538 15.84 -23.02 19.44
C HIS A 538 16.20 -22.53 18.04
N ILE A 539 15.49 -21.50 17.59
CA ILE A 539 15.63 -20.95 16.25
C ILE A 539 15.94 -19.46 16.37
N VAL A 540 17.05 -19.03 15.79
CA VAL A 540 17.39 -17.61 15.61
C VAL A 540 17.44 -17.34 14.11
N ARG A 541 16.43 -16.63 13.59
CA ARG A 541 16.31 -16.42 12.15
C ARG A 541 15.79 -15.07 11.72
N TYR A 542 16.13 -14.64 10.52
CA TYR A 542 15.60 -13.40 9.94
C TYR A 542 15.82 -12.16 10.82
N ASN A 543 16.89 -12.13 11.62
CA ASN A 543 17.25 -10.96 12.43
C ASN A 543 18.33 -10.13 11.72
N ARG A 544 18.40 -8.84 12.06
CA ARG A 544 19.52 -7.96 11.68
C ARG A 544 20.34 -7.60 12.90
N PHE A 545 21.66 -7.76 12.80
CA PHE A 545 22.65 -7.27 13.76
C PHE A 545 23.48 -6.20 13.06
N ASP A 546 23.39 -4.95 13.52
CA ASP A 546 24.02 -3.79 12.90
C ASP A 546 24.84 -3.00 13.92
N ARG A 547 26.17 -3.02 13.78
CA ARG A 547 27.08 -2.40 14.75
C ARG A 547 26.85 -2.90 16.19
N VAL A 548 26.74 -4.22 16.31
CA VAL A 548 26.68 -4.91 17.59
C VAL A 548 28.11 -5.35 17.94
N LEU A 549 28.78 -4.57 18.78
CA LEU A 549 30.23 -4.66 19.00
C LEU A 549 30.55 -5.47 20.27
N MET A 550 30.19 -6.75 20.24
CA MET A 550 30.51 -7.72 21.30
C MET A 550 32.00 -8.05 21.33
N ASP A 551 32.48 -8.64 22.43
CA ASP A 551 33.82 -9.20 22.45
C ASP A 551 33.88 -10.51 21.63
N ARG A 552 33.75 -11.69 22.24
CA ARG A 552 34.00 -12.99 21.55
C ARG A 552 32.80 -13.56 20.78
N GLY A 553 31.64 -13.64 21.42
CA GLY A 553 30.45 -14.30 20.85
C GLY A 553 29.33 -13.30 20.59
N LEU A 554 28.94 -13.09 19.33
CA LEU A 554 27.76 -12.30 18.98
C LEU A 554 26.49 -13.10 19.27
N ILE A 555 26.44 -14.30 18.70
CA ILE A 555 25.42 -15.32 18.95
C ILE A 555 26.17 -16.52 19.49
N ILE A 556 25.86 -16.94 20.71
CA ILE A 556 26.49 -18.10 21.33
C ILE A 556 25.48 -19.24 21.44
N VAL A 557 25.90 -20.45 21.06
CA VAL A 557 25.09 -21.68 21.13
C VAL A 557 25.74 -22.64 22.10
N GLN A 558 24.99 -23.08 23.10
CA GLN A 558 25.47 -23.90 24.22
C GLN A 558 24.62 -25.16 24.47
N GLY A 559 23.82 -25.55 23.48
CA GLY A 559 22.98 -26.74 23.48
C GLY A 559 22.89 -27.39 22.11
N GLY A 560 22.23 -28.54 22.01
CA GLY A 560 22.12 -29.28 20.76
C GLY A 560 20.87 -28.97 19.93
N GLY A 561 20.98 -29.21 18.61
CA GLY A 561 19.86 -29.17 17.66
C GLY A 561 19.30 -27.78 17.33
N ASN A 562 19.98 -26.71 17.70
CA ASN A 562 19.54 -25.33 17.44
C ASN A 562 19.82 -24.93 15.98
N SER A 563 19.09 -23.93 15.49
CA SER A 563 19.22 -23.39 14.14
C SER A 563 19.47 -21.89 14.16
N ILE A 564 20.57 -21.46 13.55
CA ILE A 564 20.93 -20.06 13.32
C ILE A 564 20.88 -19.82 11.82
N HIS A 565 19.83 -19.18 11.35
CA HIS A 565 19.47 -19.24 9.93
C HIS A 565 19.06 -17.89 9.33
N ALA A 566 19.56 -17.56 8.14
CA ALA A 566 19.12 -16.39 7.39
C ALA A 566 19.14 -15.07 8.18
N ASN A 567 20.15 -14.88 9.04
CA ASN A 567 20.39 -13.61 9.72
C ASN A 567 21.35 -12.75 8.89
N THR A 568 21.20 -11.43 8.98
CA THR A 568 22.13 -10.46 8.41
C THR A 568 22.92 -9.81 9.54
N ILE A 569 24.23 -10.03 9.55
CA ILE A 569 25.18 -9.49 10.52
C ILE A 569 26.10 -8.53 9.77
N VAL A 570 26.00 -7.24 10.08
CA VAL A 570 26.76 -6.19 9.40
C VAL A 570 27.55 -5.34 10.39
N ASN A 571 28.84 -5.13 10.09
CA ASN A 571 29.76 -4.31 10.87
C ASN A 571 29.70 -4.62 12.39
N SER A 572 29.55 -5.89 12.73
CA SER A 572 29.37 -6.36 14.10
C SER A 572 30.54 -7.25 14.48
N TRP A 573 30.89 -7.22 15.77
CA TRP A 573 31.99 -8.02 16.32
C TRP A 573 31.48 -9.31 16.93
N GLY A 574 32.41 -10.25 17.09
CA GLY A 574 32.14 -11.56 17.65
C GLY A 574 31.67 -12.58 16.62
N ASN A 575 31.78 -13.85 16.99
CA ASN A 575 31.42 -14.97 16.15
C ASN A 575 29.93 -15.34 16.32
N VAL A 576 29.37 -16.01 15.31
CA VAL A 576 28.33 -17.02 15.54
C VAL A 576 29.06 -18.26 16.08
N GLU A 577 28.95 -18.50 17.38
CA GLU A 577 29.80 -19.43 18.11
C GLU A 577 29.02 -20.66 18.60
N LEU A 578 29.31 -21.81 18.02
CA LEU A 578 28.85 -23.12 18.48
C LEU A 578 29.80 -23.61 19.58
N ARG A 579 29.70 -22.98 20.76
CA ARG A 579 30.62 -23.20 21.88
C ARG A 579 30.41 -24.55 22.55
N ASN A 580 29.16 -24.86 22.91
CA ASN A 580 28.78 -26.14 23.50
C ASN A 580 27.59 -26.76 22.77
N GLY A 581 27.38 -28.06 22.95
CA GLY A 581 26.31 -28.80 22.32
C GLY A 581 26.71 -29.39 20.96
N TYR A 582 25.74 -29.89 20.21
CA TYR A 582 25.99 -30.75 19.04
C TYR A 582 24.85 -30.69 18.03
N GLY A 583 25.09 -31.09 16.77
CA GLY A 583 24.00 -31.19 15.79
C GLY A 583 23.29 -29.88 15.47
N ASN A 584 23.91 -28.74 15.80
CA ASN A 584 23.39 -27.41 15.46
C ASN A 584 23.54 -27.12 13.95
N THR A 585 22.64 -26.29 13.42
CA THR A 585 22.66 -25.82 12.03
C THR A 585 22.94 -24.32 11.98
N VAL A 586 23.90 -23.92 11.15
CA VAL A 586 24.18 -22.52 10.81
C VAL A 586 24.09 -22.38 9.30
N SER A 587 23.04 -21.72 8.79
CA SER A 587 22.84 -21.66 7.35
C SER A 587 22.27 -20.35 6.82
N GLN A 588 22.60 -20.01 5.58
CA GLN A 588 22.08 -18.83 4.88
C GLN A 588 22.34 -17.49 5.59
N ASN A 589 23.25 -17.45 6.57
CA ASN A 589 23.60 -16.21 7.23
C ASN A 589 24.52 -15.38 6.34
N ILE A 590 24.33 -14.06 6.36
CA ILE A 590 25.20 -13.09 5.72
C ILE A 590 25.97 -12.37 6.82
N ILE A 591 27.29 -12.49 6.83
CA ILE A 591 28.20 -11.83 7.77
C ILE A 591 29.14 -10.95 6.97
N ILE A 592 28.99 -9.63 7.06
CA ILE A 592 29.81 -8.67 6.33
C ILE A 592 30.35 -7.64 7.30
N SER A 593 31.68 -7.48 7.34
CA SER A 593 32.30 -6.41 8.12
C SER A 593 32.74 -5.22 7.26
N SER A 594 33.18 -4.15 7.92
CA SER A 594 33.72 -2.94 7.32
C SER A 594 35.04 -3.20 6.61
N GLY A 595 35.80 -4.23 7.02
CA GLY A 595 37.15 -4.51 6.52
C GLY A 595 38.21 -3.53 7.03
N GLU A 596 37.85 -2.70 8.01
CA GLU A 596 38.70 -1.70 8.66
C GLU A 596 38.43 -1.68 10.17
N PRO A 597 39.46 -1.47 11.03
CA PRO A 597 39.26 -1.41 12.47
C PRO A 597 38.21 -0.38 12.85
N TYR A 598 37.35 -0.69 13.81
CA TYR A 598 36.42 0.30 14.35
C TYR A 598 37.19 1.30 15.22
N THR A 599 36.90 2.58 15.00
CA THR A 599 37.53 3.69 15.72
C THR A 599 36.47 4.64 16.26
N ALA A 600 36.54 4.99 17.53
CA ALA A 600 35.67 5.98 18.15
C ALA A 600 36.39 6.70 19.30
N THR A 601 35.96 7.94 19.60
CA THR A 601 36.46 8.68 20.76
C THR A 601 35.47 8.59 21.91
N VAL A 602 35.92 8.03 23.03
CA VAL A 602 35.15 7.93 24.27
C VAL A 602 35.90 8.62 25.41
N GLY A 603 35.23 9.50 26.14
CA GLY A 603 35.88 10.28 27.22
C GLY A 603 37.06 11.15 26.78
N GLY A 604 37.20 11.44 25.48
CA GLY A 604 38.34 12.18 24.90
C GLY A 604 39.56 11.32 24.55
N VAL A 605 39.46 9.99 24.67
CA VAL A 605 40.46 9.01 24.24
C VAL A 605 39.96 8.35 22.96
N GLU A 606 40.83 8.18 21.96
CA GLU A 606 40.51 7.44 20.73
C GLU A 606 40.81 5.95 20.96
N GLY A 607 39.79 5.11 20.81
CA GLY A 607 39.88 3.67 20.89
C GLY A 607 39.89 3.06 19.49
N THR A 608 40.63 1.98 19.30
CA THR A 608 40.66 1.24 18.04
C THR A 608 40.81 -0.26 18.26
N ASN A 609 39.85 -1.05 17.80
CA ASN A 609 39.94 -2.51 17.82
C ASN A 609 39.44 -3.10 16.51
N ASN A 610 39.77 -4.37 16.36
CA ASN A 610 39.29 -5.19 15.30
C ASN A 610 38.91 -6.59 15.81
N LYS A 611 37.64 -6.77 16.13
CA LYS A 611 37.10 -8.00 16.73
C LYS A 611 36.06 -8.64 15.82
N ASP A 612 36.18 -8.47 14.51
CA ASP A 612 35.26 -9.13 13.57
C ASP A 612 35.36 -10.65 13.71
N GLY A 613 34.23 -11.32 13.56
CA GLY A 613 34.10 -12.76 13.64
C GLY A 613 33.27 -13.32 12.49
N GLY A 614 33.44 -14.61 12.24
CA GLY A 614 32.62 -15.38 11.32
C GLY A 614 31.83 -16.43 12.10
N ILE A 615 32.07 -17.70 11.79
CA ILE A 615 31.46 -18.83 12.47
C ILE A 615 32.56 -19.59 13.21
N ALA A 616 32.40 -19.77 14.52
CA ALA A 616 33.32 -20.52 15.36
C ALA A 616 32.64 -21.78 15.88
N PHE A 617 33.32 -22.93 15.85
CA PHE A 617 32.71 -24.20 16.28
C PHE A 617 33.74 -25.26 16.67
N THR A 618 33.33 -26.12 17.59
CA THR A 618 33.95 -27.43 17.83
C THR A 618 33.26 -28.48 16.95
N PRO A 619 33.96 -29.41 16.27
CA PRO A 619 33.36 -30.35 15.31
C PRO A 619 32.44 -31.45 15.90
N LEU A 620 31.28 -31.07 16.45
CA LEU A 620 30.33 -31.96 17.14
C LEU A 620 29.07 -32.25 16.30
N GLY A 621 29.28 -32.62 15.03
CA GLY A 621 28.21 -33.04 14.11
C GLY A 621 27.34 -31.90 13.59
N HIS A 622 27.90 -30.71 13.37
CA HIS A 622 27.16 -29.53 12.93
C HIS A 622 26.85 -29.55 11.43
N THR A 623 25.91 -28.71 11.00
CA THR A 623 25.66 -28.40 9.58
C THR A 623 25.88 -26.91 9.36
N ILE A 624 26.93 -26.55 8.63
CA ILE A 624 27.32 -25.17 8.35
C ILE A 624 27.26 -24.98 6.84
N THR A 625 26.14 -24.48 6.32
CA THR A 625 25.93 -24.45 4.86
C THR A 625 25.37 -23.15 4.33
N ASP A 626 25.70 -22.83 3.08
CA ASP A 626 25.08 -21.71 2.36
C ASP A 626 25.29 -20.36 3.05
N ASN A 627 26.31 -20.19 3.89
CA ASN A 627 26.62 -18.91 4.55
C ASN A 627 27.52 -18.06 3.66
N PHE A 628 27.38 -16.73 3.78
CA PHE A 628 28.23 -15.75 3.11
C PHE A 628 28.99 -14.93 4.16
N VAL A 629 30.30 -15.10 4.26
CA VAL A 629 31.17 -14.39 5.21
C VAL A 629 32.19 -13.57 4.45
N ALA A 630 32.17 -12.25 4.61
CA ALA A 630 33.00 -11.38 3.80
C ALA A 630 33.56 -10.16 4.52
N ASN A 631 34.72 -9.70 4.03
CA ASN A 631 35.38 -8.48 4.46
C ASN A 631 35.72 -8.45 5.97
N VAL A 632 35.84 -9.63 6.58
CA VAL A 632 36.21 -9.82 8.00
C VAL A 632 37.71 -9.63 8.15
N ILE A 633 38.10 -8.71 9.02
CA ILE A 633 39.49 -8.56 9.43
C ILE A 633 39.63 -9.02 10.88
N THR A 634 40.67 -9.75 11.23
CA THR A 634 40.94 -10.15 12.62
C THR A 634 42.42 -10.49 12.81
N ASN A 635 42.93 -10.27 14.02
CA ASN A 635 44.28 -10.60 14.46
C ASN A 635 44.31 -11.60 15.63
N SER A 636 43.15 -12.04 16.10
CA SER A 636 43.02 -13.03 17.17
C SER A 636 43.14 -14.45 16.62
N SER A 637 43.67 -15.37 17.43
CA SER A 637 43.64 -16.80 17.16
C SER A 637 42.23 -17.39 17.23
N ASP A 638 41.30 -16.72 17.91
CA ASP A 638 39.98 -17.27 18.25
C ASP A 638 38.92 -16.87 17.21
N ARG A 639 39.36 -16.32 16.07
CA ARG A 639 38.51 -15.65 15.08
C ARG A 639 39.02 -15.90 13.66
N ALA A 640 38.08 -16.24 12.81
CA ALA A 640 38.24 -16.34 11.36
C ALA A 640 36.85 -16.29 10.72
N ALA A 641 36.78 -16.31 9.38
CA ALA A 641 35.50 -16.53 8.72
C ALA A 641 34.91 -17.89 9.10
N LEU A 642 35.75 -18.93 9.18
CA LEU A 642 35.48 -20.20 9.85
C LEU A 642 36.60 -20.49 10.85
N HIS A 643 36.27 -20.48 12.13
CA HIS A 643 37.18 -20.81 13.23
C HIS A 643 36.83 -22.20 13.78
N ILE A 644 37.82 -23.10 13.79
CA ILE A 644 37.66 -24.50 14.18
C ILE A 644 38.50 -24.72 15.42
N ASP A 645 37.80 -25.00 16.52
CA ASP A 645 38.37 -25.22 17.84
C ASP A 645 38.65 -26.72 18.06
N SER A 646 39.69 -27.03 18.83
CA SER A 646 40.09 -28.40 19.23
C SER A 646 39.56 -28.83 20.59
N ASP A 647 38.57 -28.11 21.12
CA ASP A 647 38.07 -28.25 22.49
C ASP A 647 37.92 -29.72 22.96
N TYR A 648 38.51 -30.01 24.12
CA TYR A 648 38.68 -31.36 24.65
C TYR A 648 37.33 -31.97 25.08
N ILE A 649 37.14 -33.23 24.68
CA ILE A 649 36.05 -34.06 25.15
C ILE A 649 36.47 -34.76 26.45
N ASP A 650 36.13 -34.17 27.59
CA ASP A 650 36.37 -34.80 28.89
C ASP A 650 35.41 -35.96 29.12
N SER A 651 35.95 -37.13 29.47
CA SER A 651 35.20 -38.26 30.04
C SER A 651 34.43 -37.91 31.33
N GLY A 652 34.79 -36.79 31.98
CA GLY A 652 34.05 -36.18 33.09
C GLY A 652 32.91 -35.24 32.67
N ASN A 653 32.85 -34.78 31.41
CA ASN A 653 31.80 -33.90 30.89
C ASN A 653 30.60 -34.74 30.43
N SER A 654 29.45 -34.52 31.10
CA SER A 654 28.27 -35.37 30.93
C SER A 654 27.66 -35.30 29.53
N SER A 655 27.79 -34.18 28.81
CA SER A 655 27.26 -34.05 27.44
C SER A 655 28.00 -34.91 26.45
N THR A 656 29.29 -35.09 26.66
CA THR A 656 30.08 -35.85 25.72
C THR A 656 29.97 -37.35 25.95
N GLN A 657 29.90 -37.78 27.20
CA GLN A 657 29.50 -39.15 27.51
C GLN A 657 28.09 -39.43 26.96
N THR A 658 27.19 -38.45 27.02
CA THR A 658 25.84 -38.54 26.43
C THR A 658 25.87 -38.67 24.90
N LEU A 659 26.74 -37.91 24.20
CA LEU A 659 26.95 -38.01 22.75
C LEU A 659 27.47 -39.40 22.33
N ILE A 660 28.46 -39.91 23.06
CA ILE A 660 29.06 -41.23 22.85
C ILE A 660 28.05 -42.35 23.13
N ASP A 661 27.30 -42.25 24.23
CA ASP A 661 26.28 -43.22 24.62
C ASP A 661 25.07 -43.22 23.68
N ALA A 662 24.75 -42.07 23.07
CA ALA A 662 23.67 -41.90 22.10
C ALA A 662 24.03 -42.39 20.68
N GLY A 663 25.32 -42.64 20.40
CA GLY A 663 25.79 -43.09 19.08
C GLY A 663 25.55 -42.07 17.97
N LEU A 664 25.65 -40.78 18.28
CA LEU A 664 25.42 -39.70 17.32
C LEU A 664 26.54 -39.62 16.29
N ASP A 665 26.17 -39.26 15.05
CA ASP A 665 27.11 -38.98 13.97
C ASP A 665 27.78 -37.61 14.25
N LEU A 666 29.10 -37.62 14.41
CA LEU A 666 29.90 -36.42 14.66
C LEU A 666 30.48 -35.82 13.37
N ASN A 667 29.95 -36.22 12.21
CA ASN A 667 30.30 -35.60 10.93
C ASN A 667 29.77 -34.16 10.86
N THR A 668 30.70 -33.20 10.82
CA THR A 668 30.38 -31.79 10.63
C THR A 668 30.45 -31.45 9.15
N VAL A 669 29.30 -31.15 8.56
CA VAL A 669 29.17 -30.77 7.15
C VAL A 669 29.41 -29.27 7.02
N ILE A 670 30.39 -28.89 6.20
CA ILE A 670 30.69 -27.50 5.85
C ILE A 670 30.57 -27.37 4.34
N ALA A 671 29.43 -26.92 3.83
CA ALA A 671 29.18 -26.99 2.40
C ALA A 671 28.56 -25.72 1.80
N ARG A 672 28.96 -25.39 0.56
CA ARG A 672 28.41 -24.25 -0.20
C ARG A 672 28.50 -22.92 0.57
N ASN A 673 29.52 -22.71 1.37
CA ASN A 673 29.76 -21.40 1.99
C ASN A 673 30.61 -20.54 1.05
N THR A 674 30.35 -19.23 1.03
CA THR A 674 31.19 -18.24 0.36
C THR A 674 31.97 -17.45 1.40
N ILE A 675 33.30 -17.49 1.31
CA ILE A 675 34.22 -16.72 2.14
C ILE A 675 35.01 -15.77 1.23
N LEU A 676 34.88 -14.47 1.45
CA LEU A 676 35.38 -13.46 0.52
C LEU A 676 36.17 -12.36 1.24
N ASN A 677 37.42 -12.14 0.82
CA ASN A 677 38.29 -11.06 1.29
C ASN A 677 38.40 -11.01 2.82
N THR A 678 38.86 -12.08 3.44
CA THR A 678 39.02 -12.16 4.90
C THR A 678 40.49 -12.39 5.29
N THR A 679 40.92 -11.88 6.45
CA THR A 679 42.32 -12.05 6.90
C THR A 679 42.66 -13.50 7.23
N ASN A 680 41.70 -14.25 7.80
CA ASN A 680 41.76 -15.68 8.02
C ASN A 680 40.46 -16.29 7.47
N ALA A 681 40.53 -17.04 6.37
CA ALA A 681 39.32 -17.68 5.82
C ALA A 681 38.94 -18.91 6.64
N ILE A 682 39.86 -19.85 6.83
CA ILE A 682 39.71 -20.98 7.74
C ILE A 682 40.87 -20.96 8.70
N GLN A 683 40.56 -21.12 9.99
CA GLN A 683 41.56 -21.19 11.04
C GLN A 683 41.30 -22.41 11.92
N PHE A 684 42.36 -23.20 12.13
CA PHE A 684 42.42 -24.23 13.16
C PHE A 684 43.23 -23.70 14.34
N GLU A 685 42.70 -23.83 15.54
CA GLU A 685 43.31 -23.33 16.77
C GLU A 685 43.51 -24.46 17.80
N ASP A 686 44.66 -24.44 18.47
CA ASP A 686 44.96 -25.30 19.62
C ASP A 686 45.12 -24.44 20.87
N ASP A 687 44.26 -24.65 21.86
CA ASP A 687 44.29 -23.97 23.15
C ASP A 687 45.56 -24.35 23.92
N SER A 688 46.65 -23.63 23.62
CA SER A 688 47.98 -23.79 24.21
C SER A 688 48.01 -23.54 25.73
N SER A 689 46.90 -23.11 26.35
CA SER A 689 46.77 -22.85 27.78
C SER A 689 46.43 -24.10 28.62
N ARG A 690 46.04 -25.22 27.97
CA ARG A 690 45.78 -26.52 28.62
C ARG A 690 46.85 -27.53 28.18
N ASP A 691 47.40 -28.30 29.13
CA ASP A 691 48.60 -29.15 28.94
C ASP A 691 48.67 -29.82 27.55
N GLY A 692 49.59 -29.36 26.69
CA GLY A 692 49.70 -29.64 25.25
C GLY A 692 50.03 -31.09 24.83
N ALA A 693 49.59 -32.08 25.60
CA ALA A 693 49.59 -33.49 25.23
C ALA A 693 48.18 -34.14 25.32
N GLU A 694 47.17 -33.45 25.88
CA GLU A 694 45.82 -34.02 26.11
C GLU A 694 44.73 -33.48 25.15
N ASN A 695 44.89 -32.28 24.55
CA ASN A 695 43.86 -31.65 23.68
C ASN A 695 43.57 -32.43 22.38
N CYS A 696 44.57 -33.12 21.83
CA CYS A 696 44.47 -33.79 20.53
C CYS A 696 44.08 -35.27 20.61
N THR A 697 43.76 -35.80 21.81
CA THR A 697 43.52 -37.22 22.03
C THR A 697 42.09 -37.47 22.48
N ASN A 698 41.24 -38.02 21.59
CA ASN A 698 40.22 -39.06 21.87
C ASN A 698 38.99 -39.08 20.92
N LEU A 699 38.92 -38.35 19.81
CA LEU A 699 37.78 -38.49 18.89
C LEU A 699 38.06 -38.46 17.39
N ASP A 700 37.27 -39.28 16.70
CA ASP A 700 37.23 -39.51 15.25
C ASP A 700 36.17 -38.58 14.61
N TYR A 701 36.16 -37.29 14.99
CA TYR A 701 35.25 -36.35 14.32
C TYR A 701 35.70 -36.16 12.87
N THR A 702 34.70 -36.03 12.00
CA THR A 702 34.90 -35.87 10.56
C THR A 702 34.48 -34.46 10.16
N LEU A 703 35.30 -33.83 9.34
CA LEU A 703 34.97 -32.58 8.67
C LEU A 703 34.72 -32.92 7.21
N ASP A 704 33.54 -32.58 6.72
CA ASP A 704 33.11 -32.82 5.34
C ASP A 704 32.94 -31.47 4.65
N PHE A 705 34.01 -31.00 4.01
CA PHE A 705 33.97 -29.76 3.24
C PHE A 705 33.61 -30.05 1.79
N ASP A 706 32.52 -29.46 1.29
CA ASP A 706 32.10 -29.62 -0.11
C ASP A 706 31.64 -28.30 -0.74
N SER A 707 32.12 -28.03 -1.96
CA SER A 707 31.62 -26.94 -2.80
C SER A 707 31.68 -25.56 -2.14
N ASN A 708 32.62 -25.32 -1.23
CA ASN A 708 32.84 -23.99 -0.66
C ASN A 708 33.67 -23.13 -1.61
N LEU A 709 33.42 -21.82 -1.58
CA LEU A 709 34.17 -20.81 -2.31
C LEU A 709 34.98 -19.96 -1.33
N ILE A 710 36.31 -19.97 -1.45
CA ILE A 710 37.20 -19.07 -0.71
C ILE A 710 37.88 -18.17 -1.73
N ALA A 711 37.65 -16.86 -1.66
CA ALA A 711 38.20 -15.90 -2.61
C ALA A 711 38.80 -14.69 -1.89
N ASN A 712 40.12 -14.62 -1.82
CA ASN A 712 40.86 -13.45 -1.34
C ASN A 712 41.41 -12.67 -2.53
N GLN A 713 40.69 -11.61 -2.89
CA GLN A 713 41.04 -10.70 -3.97
C GLN A 713 42.24 -9.82 -3.55
N SER A 714 42.94 -9.27 -4.55
CA SER A 714 43.92 -8.23 -4.27
C SER A 714 43.24 -6.94 -3.80
N ALA A 715 43.99 -6.08 -3.11
CA ALA A 715 43.47 -4.80 -2.62
C ALA A 715 42.91 -3.90 -3.75
N GLY A 716 43.41 -4.03 -4.99
CA GLY A 716 42.92 -3.27 -6.14
C GLY A 716 41.58 -3.77 -6.71
N ASN A 717 41.26 -5.04 -6.46
CA ASN A 717 40.07 -5.72 -6.99
C ASN A 717 39.05 -6.10 -5.90
N ASN A 718 39.35 -5.80 -4.63
CA ASN A 718 38.44 -6.06 -3.53
C ASN A 718 37.14 -5.27 -3.74
N ILE A 719 36.02 -5.99 -3.89
CA ILE A 719 34.70 -5.40 -4.17
C ILE A 719 34.20 -4.46 -3.08
N PHE A 720 34.70 -4.60 -1.85
CA PHE A 720 34.37 -3.73 -0.72
C PHE A 720 35.20 -2.44 -0.70
N GLY A 721 36.20 -2.31 -1.58
CA GLY A 721 37.10 -1.15 -1.63
C GLY A 721 38.10 -1.07 -0.48
N THR A 722 38.31 -2.16 0.25
CA THR A 722 39.24 -2.28 1.39
C THR A 722 40.49 -3.08 1.02
N ALA A 723 41.43 -3.19 1.96
CA ALA A 723 42.56 -4.11 1.84
C ALA A 723 42.33 -5.48 2.51
N SER A 724 41.12 -5.75 3.02
CA SER A 724 40.82 -7.02 3.72
C SER A 724 41.11 -8.24 2.85
N GLY A 725 41.72 -9.27 3.44
CA GLY A 725 42.10 -10.52 2.78
C GLY A 725 43.19 -10.42 1.70
N ALA A 726 43.66 -9.22 1.34
CA ALA A 726 44.66 -9.06 0.30
C ALA A 726 46.01 -9.65 0.73
N GLY A 727 46.44 -10.71 0.03
CA GLY A 727 47.67 -11.45 0.36
C GLY A 727 47.56 -12.34 1.60
N ALA A 728 46.36 -12.46 2.17
CA ALA A 728 46.10 -13.37 3.28
C ALA A 728 46.11 -14.84 2.82
N THR A 729 46.44 -15.71 3.76
CA THR A 729 46.41 -17.17 3.59
C THR A 729 44.97 -17.66 3.74
N ALA A 730 44.54 -18.64 2.92
CA ALA A 730 43.21 -19.22 3.06
C ALA A 730 43.07 -20.07 4.33
N ILE A 731 44.03 -20.95 4.63
CA ILE A 731 44.01 -21.85 5.77
C ILE A 731 45.15 -21.51 6.73
N LYS A 732 44.82 -21.14 7.96
CA LYS A 732 45.77 -20.88 9.04
C LYS A 732 45.70 -22.01 10.06
N GLN A 733 46.85 -22.53 10.47
CA GLN A 733 46.93 -23.72 11.32
C GLN A 733 47.49 -23.44 12.73
N ASP A 734 47.84 -22.20 13.08
CA ASP A 734 48.27 -21.74 14.43
C ASP A 734 48.90 -22.80 15.35
N GLU A 735 49.97 -23.45 14.87
CA GLU A 735 50.71 -24.49 15.60
C GLU A 735 49.91 -25.78 15.96
N TYR A 736 48.67 -25.93 15.50
CA TYR A 736 47.78 -27.09 15.64
C TYR A 736 48.48 -28.43 15.31
N PRO A 737 49.21 -28.59 14.18
CA PRO A 737 49.88 -29.86 13.88
C PRO A 737 51.11 -30.11 14.76
N SER A 738 51.77 -29.06 15.25
CA SER A 738 52.93 -29.19 16.15
C SER A 738 52.57 -29.71 17.54
N HIS A 739 51.31 -29.56 17.94
CA HIS A 739 50.76 -30.09 19.20
C HIS A 739 50.17 -31.51 19.06
N GLY A 740 50.29 -32.11 17.87
CA GLY A 740 49.94 -33.52 17.63
C GLY A 740 48.49 -33.75 17.24
N CYS A 741 47.73 -32.69 16.92
CA CYS A 741 46.38 -32.80 16.41
C CYS A 741 46.36 -33.31 14.98
N ALA A 742 45.45 -34.25 14.71
CA ALA A 742 45.26 -34.86 13.40
C ALA A 742 43.77 -35.17 13.18
N LEU A 743 43.31 -34.95 11.94
CA LEU A 743 41.93 -35.23 11.56
C LEU A 743 41.69 -36.74 11.38
N ASP A 744 40.44 -37.16 11.53
CA ASP A 744 40.06 -38.52 11.13
C ASP A 744 40.33 -38.76 9.64
N ASN A 745 40.63 -40.00 9.28
CA ASN A 745 40.92 -40.36 7.89
C ASN A 745 39.71 -40.18 6.96
N ALA A 746 38.50 -40.23 7.51
CA ALA A 746 37.25 -40.00 6.79
C ALA A 746 36.91 -38.53 6.57
N SER A 747 37.66 -37.58 7.16
CA SER A 747 37.51 -36.16 6.83
C SER A 747 37.83 -35.91 5.35
N ASP A 748 37.01 -35.08 4.72
CA ASP A 748 37.00 -34.78 3.30
C ASP A 748 37.10 -33.27 3.06
N TYR A 749 37.81 -32.91 1.99
CA TYR A 749 38.04 -31.53 1.56
C TYR A 749 37.89 -31.37 0.05
N ASP A 750 37.23 -32.32 -0.62
CA ASP A 750 37.02 -32.33 -2.06
C ASP A 750 36.07 -31.20 -2.52
N ASN A 751 36.21 -30.79 -3.78
CA ASN A 751 35.35 -29.83 -4.48
C ASN A 751 35.32 -28.40 -3.91
N ASN A 752 36.26 -28.07 -3.02
CA ASN A 752 36.42 -26.70 -2.53
C ASN A 752 37.28 -25.88 -3.49
N HIS A 753 36.88 -24.63 -3.71
CA HIS A 753 37.58 -23.72 -4.62
C HIS A 753 38.26 -22.61 -3.84
N ILE A 754 39.60 -22.56 -3.90
CA ILE A 754 40.42 -21.64 -3.11
C ILE A 754 41.26 -20.72 -3.99
N TYR A 755 40.91 -19.45 -3.97
CA TYR A 755 41.59 -18.36 -4.66
C TYR A 755 42.27 -17.46 -3.64
N ALA A 756 43.49 -17.81 -3.24
CA ALA A 756 44.32 -17.03 -2.33
C ALA A 756 45.78 -17.02 -2.79
N GLN A 757 46.55 -16.02 -2.36
CA GLN A 757 47.98 -15.94 -2.68
C GLN A 757 48.75 -17.14 -2.09
N THR A 758 48.34 -17.58 -0.91
CA THR A 758 48.88 -18.75 -0.21
C THR A 758 47.72 -19.60 0.28
N ILE A 759 47.76 -20.91 -0.02
CA ILE A 759 46.70 -21.83 0.43
C ILE A 759 46.78 -22.05 1.95
N ALA A 760 47.98 -22.36 2.47
CA ALA A 760 48.18 -22.60 3.90
C ALA A 760 49.52 -22.05 4.40
N ASP A 761 49.57 -21.71 5.69
CA ASP A 761 50.74 -21.19 6.39
C ASP A 761 51.78 -22.28 6.71
N LEU A 762 51.33 -23.51 6.94
CA LEU A 762 52.15 -24.69 7.21
C LEU A 762 51.91 -25.80 6.17
N THR A 763 52.96 -26.59 5.90
CA THR A 763 52.90 -27.77 5.01
C THR A 763 53.43 -29.03 5.71
N PRO A 764 52.77 -30.21 5.58
CA PRO A 764 51.52 -30.45 4.84
C PRO A 764 50.31 -29.71 5.44
N ILE A 765 49.31 -29.40 4.62
CA ILE A 765 48.04 -28.83 5.09
C ILE A 765 47.31 -29.93 5.85
N MET A 766 47.12 -29.74 7.16
CA MET A 766 46.37 -30.60 8.10
C MET A 766 46.65 -32.12 7.94
N PRO A 767 47.52 -32.73 8.77
CA PRO A 767 47.72 -34.17 8.70
C PRO A 767 46.46 -34.94 9.15
N LYS A 768 46.03 -35.91 8.34
CA LYS A 768 45.14 -36.99 8.80
C LYS A 768 45.94 -37.94 9.69
N ARG A 769 45.27 -38.78 10.48
CA ARG A 769 45.92 -39.74 11.40
C ARG A 769 46.80 -40.77 10.70
N ASP A 770 46.51 -41.12 9.45
CA ASP A 770 47.38 -41.95 8.62
C ASP A 770 48.58 -41.20 8.02
N ASN A 771 48.78 -39.94 8.43
CA ASN A 771 49.85 -39.04 8.01
C ASN A 771 49.77 -38.67 6.51
N THR A 772 48.60 -38.83 5.89
CA THR A 772 48.25 -38.18 4.62
C THR A 772 47.85 -36.73 4.88
N ALA A 773 48.00 -35.87 3.87
CA ALA A 773 47.60 -34.47 3.96
C ALA A 773 46.16 -34.30 3.47
N LEU A 774 45.43 -33.29 3.97
CA LEU A 774 44.05 -32.96 3.57
C LEU A 774 43.94 -32.37 2.15
N VAL A 775 44.85 -32.69 1.21
CA VAL A 775 45.10 -31.92 -0.03
C VAL A 775 44.86 -32.68 -1.32
N ASP A 776 44.26 -33.86 -1.27
CA ASP A 776 43.57 -34.35 -2.46
C ASP A 776 42.24 -33.56 -2.52
N GLY A 777 41.98 -32.81 -3.60
CA GLY A 777 40.69 -32.13 -3.82
C GLY A 777 40.60 -30.60 -3.89
N VAL A 778 41.69 -29.85 -3.66
CA VAL A 778 41.69 -28.37 -3.80
C VAL A 778 41.82 -27.97 -5.28
N ASP A 779 40.74 -27.44 -5.86
CA ASP A 779 40.70 -26.88 -7.21
C ASP A 779 40.77 -25.33 -7.15
N GLY A 780 41.32 -24.65 -8.18
CA GLY A 780 41.25 -23.17 -8.30
C GLY A 780 42.49 -22.34 -7.94
N ASN A 781 43.71 -22.85 -8.08
CA ASN A 781 44.93 -22.13 -7.66
C ASN A 781 45.23 -20.85 -8.48
N VAL A 782 45.69 -19.78 -7.81
CA VAL A 782 46.36 -18.63 -8.44
C VAL A 782 47.72 -19.11 -8.99
N LEU A 783 47.97 -18.90 -10.28
CA LEU A 783 49.24 -19.30 -10.91
C LEU A 783 50.41 -18.48 -10.34
N ALA A 784 51.55 -19.15 -10.13
CA ALA A 784 52.80 -18.56 -9.63
C ALA A 784 53.39 -17.45 -10.53
N ASP A 785 52.76 -17.14 -11.67
CA ASP A 785 53.16 -16.11 -12.63
C ASP A 785 52.52 -14.74 -12.40
N GLY A 786 51.64 -14.62 -11.39
CA GLY A 786 51.08 -13.34 -10.96
C GLY A 786 49.92 -12.82 -11.83
N THR A 787 49.27 -13.67 -12.63
CA THR A 787 47.94 -13.33 -13.15
C THR A 787 46.92 -13.45 -12.03
N GLU A 788 46.21 -12.36 -11.71
CA GLU A 788 45.03 -12.41 -10.85
C GLU A 788 43.95 -13.22 -11.54
N ASP A 789 43.64 -14.39 -10.99
CA ASP A 789 42.35 -15.02 -11.19
C ASP A 789 41.74 -15.09 -9.80
N GLY A 790 41.22 -13.94 -9.31
CA GLY A 790 40.17 -14.05 -8.32
C GLY A 790 39.12 -14.99 -8.92
N ALA A 791 38.46 -15.83 -8.09
CA ALA A 791 37.34 -16.65 -8.54
C ALA A 791 36.55 -15.89 -9.62
N THR A 792 36.19 -16.51 -10.74
CA THR A 792 35.36 -15.77 -11.69
C THR A 792 34.03 -15.52 -10.99
N LEU A 793 33.87 -14.34 -10.41
CA LEU A 793 32.70 -13.97 -9.62
C LEU A 793 31.68 -13.29 -10.53
N SER A 794 30.42 -13.39 -10.14
CA SER A 794 29.37 -12.55 -10.71
C SER A 794 29.64 -11.07 -10.43
N ALA A 795 28.96 -10.19 -11.16
CA ALA A 795 28.95 -8.79 -10.77
C ALA A 795 28.31 -8.67 -9.37
N PRO A 796 28.88 -7.88 -8.45
CA PRO A 796 28.36 -7.77 -7.09
C PRO A 796 26.92 -7.21 -7.12
N THR A 797 26.09 -7.72 -6.21
CA THR A 797 24.77 -7.13 -5.94
C THR A 797 24.91 -5.75 -5.29
N ALA A 798 23.80 -5.04 -5.07
CA ALA A 798 23.81 -3.77 -4.35
C ALA A 798 24.40 -3.87 -2.92
N ASN A 799 24.34 -5.07 -2.35
CA ASN A 799 24.84 -5.38 -0.99
C ASN A 799 26.17 -6.17 -1.04
N ASN A 800 26.90 -6.09 -2.17
CA ASN A 800 28.21 -6.71 -2.37
C ASN A 800 28.24 -8.23 -2.20
N LEU A 801 27.13 -8.91 -2.49
CA LEU A 801 27.08 -10.37 -2.58
C LEU A 801 27.50 -10.83 -3.97
N VAL A 802 28.16 -11.98 -4.05
CA VAL A 802 28.68 -12.58 -5.29
C VAL A 802 28.56 -14.10 -5.25
N GLU A 803 28.55 -14.71 -6.42
CA GLU A 803 28.59 -16.18 -6.62
C GLU A 803 29.69 -16.55 -7.61
N GLY A 804 30.11 -17.81 -7.58
CA GLY A 804 30.99 -18.37 -8.61
C GLY A 804 30.31 -18.38 -9.99
N THR A 805 31.07 -18.09 -11.03
CA THR A 805 30.64 -18.11 -12.43
C THR A 805 31.58 -18.97 -13.28
N GLY A 806 31.23 -19.19 -14.55
CA GLY A 806 32.06 -20.01 -15.44
C GLY A 806 32.07 -21.47 -15.00
N ASN A 807 33.27 -22.03 -14.77
CA ASN A 807 33.42 -23.40 -14.30
C ASN A 807 33.04 -23.58 -12.82
N ASP A 808 32.96 -22.47 -12.07
CA ASP A 808 32.63 -22.46 -10.64
C ASP A 808 31.15 -22.17 -10.39
N ALA A 809 30.31 -22.20 -11.44
CA ALA A 809 28.88 -21.97 -11.29
C ALA A 809 28.26 -23.01 -10.34
N GLY A 810 27.64 -22.53 -9.25
CA GLY A 810 27.07 -23.39 -8.19
C GLY A 810 28.03 -23.72 -7.04
N ILE A 811 29.24 -23.16 -7.03
CA ILE A 811 30.17 -23.22 -5.89
C ILE A 811 29.96 -22.01 -4.97
N GLY A 812 30.03 -22.24 -3.67
CA GLY A 812 29.70 -21.26 -2.65
C GLY A 812 28.19 -21.12 -2.43
N ALA A 813 27.81 -20.10 -1.67
CA ALA A 813 26.42 -19.85 -1.31
C ALA A 813 25.64 -19.31 -2.51
N SER A 814 24.48 -19.89 -2.78
CA SER A 814 23.58 -19.43 -3.84
C SER A 814 22.95 -18.09 -3.46
N LEU A 815 23.08 -17.08 -4.32
CA LEU A 815 22.49 -15.75 -4.06
C LEU A 815 20.96 -15.79 -3.98
N ASP A 816 20.31 -16.71 -4.70
CA ASP A 816 18.86 -16.89 -4.66
C ASP A 816 18.38 -17.44 -3.29
N SER A 817 19.29 -18.02 -2.51
CA SER A 817 19.01 -18.56 -1.17
C SER A 817 19.35 -17.60 -0.03
N LEU A 818 20.08 -16.53 -0.32
CA LEU A 818 20.52 -15.54 0.66
C LEU A 818 19.54 -14.36 0.72
N ILE A 819 19.19 -13.94 1.94
CA ILE A 819 18.33 -12.78 2.17
C ILE A 819 19.13 -11.72 2.91
N PHE A 820 19.47 -10.64 2.23
CA PHE A 820 20.03 -9.45 2.88
C PHE A 820 18.88 -8.64 3.51
N ILE A 821 18.84 -8.62 4.83
CA ILE A 821 17.77 -8.00 5.60
C ILE A 821 18.14 -6.54 5.86
N GLU A 822 17.42 -5.63 5.21
CA GLU A 822 17.52 -4.20 5.46
C GLU A 822 16.90 -3.81 6.81
N GLU A 823 17.35 -2.71 7.40
CA GLU A 823 16.87 -2.24 8.70
C GLU A 823 15.33 -2.06 8.73
N THR A 824 14.74 -1.56 7.64
CA THR A 824 13.28 -1.33 7.52
C THR A 824 12.45 -2.61 7.46
N MET A 825 13.07 -3.78 7.28
CA MET A 825 12.38 -5.07 7.18
C MET A 825 12.13 -5.72 8.53
N VAL A 826 12.81 -5.24 9.59
CA VAL A 826 12.80 -5.85 10.93
C VAL A 826 12.60 -4.78 12.01
N GLY A 827 12.44 -5.22 13.25
CA GLY A 827 12.16 -4.33 14.37
C GLY A 827 10.68 -3.94 14.50
N PRO A 828 10.35 -2.99 15.40
CA PRO A 828 8.98 -2.69 15.79
C PRO A 828 8.07 -2.34 14.64
N TYR A 829 6.91 -3.00 14.60
CA TYR A 829 5.84 -2.79 13.61
C TYR A 829 6.24 -3.03 12.16
N SER A 830 7.40 -3.65 11.92
CA SER A 830 7.79 -4.12 10.59
C SER A 830 6.78 -5.12 10.05
N THR A 831 6.47 -5.04 8.75
CA THR A 831 5.47 -5.90 8.09
C THR A 831 6.09 -6.86 7.07
N TRP A 832 7.41 -6.79 6.88
CA TRP A 832 8.08 -7.69 5.96
C TRP A 832 8.03 -9.13 6.49
N GLU A 833 7.75 -10.06 5.59
CA GLU A 833 7.78 -11.50 5.83
C GLU A 833 8.77 -12.13 4.85
N ALA A 834 9.55 -13.08 5.33
CA ALA A 834 10.44 -13.85 4.48
C ALA A 834 9.63 -14.57 3.38
N PRO A 835 10.16 -14.67 2.14
CA PRO A 835 9.56 -15.50 1.11
C PRO A 835 9.34 -16.92 1.63
N ALA A 836 8.24 -17.56 1.23
CA ALA A 836 7.99 -18.94 1.62
C ALA A 836 9.17 -19.83 1.22
N GLU A 837 9.74 -20.56 2.17
CA GLU A 837 10.81 -21.54 1.90
C GLU A 837 10.29 -22.53 0.85
N GLY A 838 10.92 -22.55 -0.32
CA GLY A 838 10.59 -23.51 -1.37
C GLY A 838 10.95 -24.91 -0.89
N ASN A 839 9.96 -25.81 -0.86
CA ASN A 839 10.15 -27.24 -0.52
C ASN A 839 11.27 -27.93 -1.32
#